data_AF-A0A0W0YCE1-F1
#
_entry.id   AF-A0A0W0YCE1-F1
#
_cell.length_a   1.000
_cell.length_b   1.000
_cell.length_c   1.000
_cell.angle_alpha   90.00
_cell.angle_beta   90.00
_cell.angle_gamma   90.00
#
_symmetry.space_group_name_H-M   'P 1'
#
loop_
_entity.id
_entity.type
_entity.pdbx_description
1 polymer ?
#
loop_
_entity_poly.entity_id
_entity_poly.type
_entity_poly.pdbx_seq_one_letter_code
_entity_poly.pdbx_strand_id
1 'polypeptide(L)'
;MPQGSSFTIIYGEPAADYVANSVNVYLNSPVATGTINLVNTSAQPANVAQPYALVNVTLNGQKVSTAQVPWSGQQAISNLAAGTYAISPSNVTDSNGVAYQGTANPTSVTVSPHSTVSSNLSYAAVPAAGAINLQLSALPSQLSGYTDIPSVTLTRVDNHSAITASVNWNATTVVKQLVSGAGYTFSTPIISYNGYNCAPTFTPTSATAAVSSPTVQLTYTCTQVAQDNIPVSISGVPSSVSSINVTFTPAGNAAPVSETIALTNGAGSGSVKLIDGAIYTVSATSVSGYTVSYSPQPLTVSSTASEAITYTQSTSSNKGRIIAYLPGWKTLPPATALANAGYTHVLVAFGVFSTTTPGQITPAFDTVSQAYIQSLQSAGIKVLLSLGGASTSIANTTVNFHQVVSAASSATAFEQTFISSLENLMTQYGFDGFDIDIESGLTAGGTFANPTGDIAILANIVNTMHTKHPNLLLTLAPQIANISATSGFDVTWGNYASLVMQTHQSLEWVGIQIYNSGCAYGINLICYDPNNNSSPDTSVAMATDLLANWPATTSTGQKTGFQPYVSYLKPSQIVLGYPAPDASGNSDGQPPAVIRTIKRAIQCLRTGITGSSSCDTYIPPQTYPGFGGVFEWEVTYDESNNYNFATSLVNCVINGNCN
;
A
#
# COMPACT_ATOMS: atom_id res chain seq x y z
N MET A 1 -27.13 4.59 -70.89
CA MET A 1 -26.93 5.67 -69.89
C MET A 1 -25.89 6.64 -70.43
N PRO A 2 -25.88 7.92 -69.99
CA PRO A 2 -24.84 8.88 -70.39
C PRO A 2 -23.43 8.36 -70.08
N GLN A 3 -22.43 8.86 -70.80
CA GLN A 3 -21.03 8.51 -70.59
C GLN A 3 -20.58 8.91 -69.18
N GLY A 4 -20.09 7.95 -68.39
CA GLY A 4 -19.67 8.13 -66.98
C GLY A 4 -20.71 7.71 -65.93
N SER A 5 -21.90 7.27 -66.34
CA SER A 5 -22.92 6.75 -65.40
C SER A 5 -22.75 5.23 -65.17
N SER A 6 -23.04 4.76 -63.96
CA SER A 6 -23.11 3.33 -63.61
C SER A 6 -24.48 2.98 -63.03
N PHE A 7 -24.91 1.74 -63.24
CA PHE A 7 -26.10 1.17 -62.63
C PHE A 7 -25.72 -0.12 -61.93
N THR A 8 -26.51 -0.52 -60.94
CA THR A 8 -26.31 -1.76 -60.20
C THR A 8 -27.17 -2.86 -60.84
N ILE A 9 -26.56 -4.02 -61.13
CA ILE A 9 -27.28 -5.23 -61.52
C ILE A 9 -27.63 -5.97 -60.24
N ILE A 10 -28.92 -6.18 -60.00
CA ILE A 10 -29.42 -7.01 -58.91
C ILE A 10 -29.97 -8.29 -59.52
N TYR A 11 -29.44 -9.44 -59.10
CA TYR A 11 -29.71 -10.75 -59.70
C TYR A 11 -30.44 -11.65 -58.70
N GLY A 12 -31.54 -12.30 -59.13
CA GLY A 12 -32.22 -13.33 -58.35
C GLY A 12 -33.34 -12.87 -57.40
N GLU A 13 -33.94 -11.69 -57.63
CA GLU A 13 -35.02 -11.18 -56.79
C GLU A 13 -36.38 -11.87 -57.07
N PRO A 14 -37.13 -12.28 -56.03
CA PRO A 14 -38.38 -13.03 -56.18
C PRO A 14 -39.62 -12.16 -56.45
N ALA A 15 -39.55 -10.83 -56.29
CA ALA A 15 -40.64 -9.90 -56.58
C ALA A 15 -40.13 -8.54 -57.07
N ALA A 16 -40.99 -7.78 -57.74
CA ALA A 16 -40.63 -6.50 -58.35
C ALA A 16 -40.88 -5.32 -57.40
N ASP A 17 -39.81 -4.75 -56.84
CA ASP A 17 -39.80 -3.41 -56.24
C ASP A 17 -38.95 -2.46 -57.08
N TYR A 18 -39.38 -1.19 -57.19
CA TYR A 18 -38.69 -0.18 -57.98
C TYR A 18 -37.53 0.44 -57.17
N VAL A 19 -36.31 0.32 -57.70
CA VAL A 19 -35.12 1.03 -57.22
C VAL A 19 -34.58 1.92 -58.34
N ALA A 20 -34.42 3.21 -58.08
CA ALA A 20 -33.93 4.16 -59.09
C ALA A 20 -32.48 3.82 -59.49
N ASN A 21 -32.18 3.86 -60.79
CA ASN A 21 -30.86 3.55 -61.39
C ASN A 21 -30.40 2.08 -61.27
N SER A 22 -31.32 1.10 -61.25
CA SER A 22 -31.01 -0.34 -61.35
C SER A 22 -31.73 -1.04 -62.52
N VAL A 23 -31.26 -2.24 -62.89
CA VAL A 23 -31.95 -3.18 -63.78
C VAL A 23 -32.11 -4.52 -63.04
N ASN A 24 -33.35 -5.01 -62.95
CA ASN A 24 -33.65 -6.33 -62.43
C ASN A 24 -33.53 -7.35 -63.56
N VAL A 25 -32.67 -8.35 -63.39
CA VAL A 25 -32.51 -9.47 -64.33
C VAL A 25 -33.23 -10.68 -63.75
N TYR A 26 -34.36 -11.05 -64.36
CA TYR A 26 -35.09 -12.26 -64.02
C TYR A 26 -34.62 -13.40 -64.90
N LEU A 27 -34.38 -14.55 -64.31
CA LEU A 27 -34.11 -15.77 -65.05
C LEU A 27 -35.43 -16.37 -65.52
N ASN A 28 -35.49 -16.82 -66.77
CA ASN A 28 -36.65 -17.55 -67.30
C ASN A 28 -36.86 -18.92 -66.64
N SER A 29 -35.96 -19.36 -65.76
CA SER A 29 -36.04 -20.61 -65.01
C SER A 29 -35.18 -20.50 -63.73
N PRO A 30 -35.54 -21.15 -62.61
CA PRO A 30 -34.65 -21.22 -61.45
C PRO A 30 -33.29 -21.77 -61.86
N VAL A 31 -32.18 -21.18 -61.37
CA VAL A 31 -30.87 -21.80 -61.53
C VAL A 31 -30.96 -23.16 -60.88
N ALA A 32 -30.68 -24.22 -61.64
CA ALA A 32 -30.66 -25.55 -61.09
C ALA A 32 -29.45 -25.66 -60.13
N THR A 33 -29.72 -25.74 -58.83
CA THR A 33 -28.71 -25.69 -57.76
C THR A 33 -28.44 -27.08 -57.20
N GLY A 34 -27.28 -27.24 -56.57
CA GLY A 34 -26.92 -28.44 -55.81
C GLY A 34 -26.65 -28.13 -54.34
N THR A 35 -26.25 -29.15 -53.60
CA THR A 35 -26.00 -29.10 -52.15
C THR A 35 -24.63 -29.68 -51.81
N ILE A 36 -23.89 -29.04 -50.91
CA ILE A 36 -22.73 -29.63 -50.25
C ILE A 36 -23.14 -30.01 -48.83
N ASN A 37 -22.96 -31.28 -48.47
CA ASN A 37 -23.14 -31.77 -47.10
C ASN A 37 -21.78 -31.87 -46.41
N LEU A 38 -21.56 -31.04 -45.39
CA LEU A 38 -20.35 -31.08 -44.58
C LEU A 38 -20.59 -31.98 -43.38
N VAL A 39 -19.78 -33.02 -43.20
CA VAL A 39 -19.97 -34.02 -42.14
C VAL A 39 -18.78 -33.97 -41.20
N ASN A 40 -18.96 -33.47 -39.98
CA ASN A 40 -17.92 -33.47 -38.96
C ASN A 40 -17.91 -34.80 -38.21
N THR A 41 -16.87 -35.59 -38.46
CA THR A 41 -16.69 -36.92 -37.85
C THR A 41 -16.05 -36.88 -36.47
N SER A 42 -15.60 -35.69 -36.02
CA SER A 42 -14.94 -35.54 -34.73
C SER A 42 -15.93 -35.21 -33.62
N ALA A 43 -15.77 -35.89 -32.48
CA ALA A 43 -16.43 -35.51 -31.24
C ALA A 43 -15.94 -34.13 -30.76
N GLN A 44 -16.80 -33.42 -30.03
CA GLN A 44 -16.45 -32.13 -29.45
C GLN A 44 -15.28 -32.32 -28.47
N PRO A 45 -14.15 -31.61 -28.65
CA PRO A 45 -13.09 -31.64 -27.66
C PRO A 45 -13.57 -31.06 -26.33
N ALA A 46 -13.23 -31.70 -25.20
CA ALA A 46 -13.82 -31.45 -23.88
C ALA A 46 -13.74 -29.99 -23.39
N ASN A 47 -12.76 -29.22 -23.88
CA ASN A 47 -12.48 -27.85 -23.45
C ASN A 47 -12.77 -26.80 -24.54
N VAL A 48 -13.38 -27.20 -25.65
CA VAL A 48 -13.82 -26.29 -26.71
C VAL A 48 -15.25 -25.83 -26.41
N ALA A 49 -15.41 -24.54 -26.12
CA ALA A 49 -16.72 -23.97 -25.74
C ALA A 49 -17.73 -23.90 -26.90
N GLN A 50 -17.24 -23.71 -28.13
CA GLN A 50 -18.12 -23.61 -29.30
C GLN A 50 -18.67 -25.00 -29.70
N PRO A 51 -20.00 -25.14 -29.89
CA PRO A 51 -20.62 -26.44 -30.21
C PRO A 51 -20.47 -26.84 -31.69
N TYR A 52 -19.71 -26.08 -32.48
CA TYR A 52 -19.51 -26.29 -33.91
C TYR A 52 -18.09 -25.95 -34.35
N ALA A 53 -17.73 -26.47 -35.53
CA ALA A 53 -16.56 -26.09 -36.31
C ALA A 53 -16.95 -25.08 -37.40
N LEU A 54 -16.13 -24.06 -37.63
CA LEU A 54 -16.32 -23.15 -38.77
C LEU A 54 -15.63 -23.71 -40.01
N VAL A 55 -16.34 -23.73 -41.13
CA VAL A 55 -15.82 -24.25 -42.41
C VAL A 55 -16.07 -23.25 -43.51
N ASN A 56 -14.99 -22.78 -44.12
CA ASN A 56 -15.06 -21.91 -45.29
C ASN A 56 -15.25 -22.75 -46.56
N VAL A 57 -16.23 -22.34 -47.36
CA VAL A 57 -16.50 -22.94 -48.67
C VAL A 57 -16.28 -21.87 -49.72
N THR A 58 -15.39 -22.14 -50.68
CA THR A 58 -14.96 -21.17 -51.69
C THR A 58 -15.13 -21.72 -53.11
N LEU A 59 -15.52 -20.86 -54.05
CA LEU A 59 -15.58 -21.16 -55.49
C LEU A 59 -14.64 -20.20 -56.22
N ASN A 60 -13.71 -20.71 -57.03
CA ASN A 60 -12.69 -19.92 -57.73
C ASN A 60 -11.89 -18.97 -56.80
N GLY A 61 -11.59 -19.43 -55.58
CA GLY A 61 -10.88 -18.65 -54.56
C GLY A 61 -11.73 -17.58 -53.86
N GLN A 62 -12.98 -17.37 -54.26
CA GLN A 62 -13.91 -16.44 -53.61
C GLN A 62 -14.74 -17.16 -52.56
N LYS A 63 -14.92 -16.53 -51.40
CA LYS A 63 -15.70 -17.06 -50.28
C LYS A 63 -17.19 -17.08 -50.63
N VAL A 64 -17.80 -18.27 -50.60
CA VAL A 64 -19.23 -18.48 -50.87
C VAL A 64 -20.01 -18.62 -49.59
N SER A 65 -19.49 -19.34 -48.59
CA SER A 65 -20.15 -19.52 -47.30
C SER A 65 -19.15 -19.80 -46.18
N THR A 66 -19.57 -19.54 -44.94
CA THR A 66 -18.95 -20.09 -43.73
C THR A 66 -20.01 -20.88 -42.98
N ALA A 67 -19.88 -22.20 -42.98
CA ALA A 67 -20.81 -23.08 -42.29
C ALA A 67 -20.36 -23.32 -40.85
N GLN A 68 -21.32 -23.28 -39.93
CA GLN A 68 -21.18 -23.82 -38.59
C GLN A 68 -21.58 -25.30 -38.64
N VAL A 69 -20.60 -26.19 -38.62
CA VAL A 69 -20.83 -27.64 -38.67
C VAL A 69 -20.75 -28.20 -37.25
N PRO A 70 -21.85 -28.72 -36.68
CA PRO A 70 -21.84 -29.25 -35.32
C PRO A 70 -20.79 -30.37 -35.16
N TRP A 71 -20.22 -30.51 -33.96
CA TRP A 71 -19.39 -31.67 -33.63
C TRP A 71 -20.21 -32.96 -33.72
N SER A 72 -19.60 -34.05 -34.22
CA SER A 72 -20.30 -35.31 -34.52
C SER A 72 -21.60 -35.12 -35.31
N GLY A 73 -21.65 -34.11 -36.18
CA GLY A 73 -22.86 -33.68 -36.88
C GLY A 73 -22.59 -33.29 -38.32
N GLN A 74 -23.64 -32.82 -39.00
CA GLN A 74 -23.55 -32.42 -40.41
C GLN A 74 -24.31 -31.12 -40.67
N GLN A 75 -23.86 -30.38 -41.68
CA GLN A 75 -24.50 -29.16 -42.13
C GLN A 75 -24.55 -29.14 -43.67
N ALA A 76 -25.76 -29.07 -44.20
CA ALA A 76 -25.98 -28.90 -45.63
C ALA A 76 -25.91 -27.41 -46.01
N ILE A 77 -25.26 -27.13 -47.13
CA ILE A 77 -25.25 -25.84 -47.81
C ILE A 77 -25.93 -26.04 -49.16
N SER A 78 -27.19 -25.62 -49.23
CA SER A 78 -28.02 -25.75 -50.43
C SER A 78 -27.93 -24.50 -51.32
N ASN A 79 -28.59 -24.56 -52.48
CA ASN A 79 -28.67 -23.46 -53.43
C ASN A 79 -27.32 -23.04 -54.03
N LEU A 80 -26.38 -23.97 -54.13
CA LEU A 80 -25.07 -23.74 -54.72
C LEU A 80 -25.12 -23.91 -56.25
N ALA A 81 -24.51 -22.98 -56.97
CA ALA A 81 -24.33 -23.09 -58.42
C ALA A 81 -23.46 -24.31 -58.78
N ALA A 82 -23.58 -24.80 -60.01
CA ALA A 82 -22.69 -25.86 -60.49
C ALA A 82 -21.24 -25.36 -60.52
N GLY A 83 -20.32 -26.13 -59.95
CA GLY A 83 -18.92 -25.71 -59.83
C GLY A 83 -18.11 -26.57 -58.86
N THR A 84 -16.79 -26.35 -58.84
CA THR A 84 -15.88 -27.04 -57.92
C THR A 84 -15.55 -26.15 -56.74
N TYR A 85 -15.93 -26.60 -55.54
CA TYR A 85 -15.82 -25.85 -54.30
C TYR A 85 -14.69 -26.42 -53.45
N ALA A 86 -13.81 -25.55 -52.95
CA ALA A 86 -12.83 -25.92 -51.94
C ALA A 86 -13.42 -25.79 -50.53
N ILE A 87 -13.12 -26.78 -49.69
CA ILE A 87 -13.61 -26.93 -48.31
C ILE A 87 -12.42 -26.74 -47.36
N SER A 88 -12.47 -25.69 -46.54
CA SER A 88 -11.39 -25.30 -45.64
C SER A 88 -11.91 -25.12 -44.20
N PRO A 89 -11.82 -26.16 -43.35
CA PRO A 89 -12.14 -26.06 -41.93
C PRO A 89 -11.14 -25.16 -41.21
N SER A 90 -11.64 -24.29 -40.32
CA SER A 90 -10.82 -23.45 -39.45
C SER A 90 -10.30 -24.26 -38.26
N ASN A 91 -9.06 -24.00 -37.84
CA ASN A 91 -8.54 -24.57 -36.59
C ASN A 91 -9.36 -24.09 -35.38
N VAL A 92 -9.46 -24.92 -34.36
CA VAL A 92 -10.17 -24.60 -33.11
C VAL A 92 -9.18 -24.66 -31.95
N THR A 93 -9.26 -23.74 -30.99
CA THR A 93 -8.41 -23.77 -29.79
C THR A 93 -9.30 -23.95 -28.57
N ASP A 94 -8.89 -24.82 -27.65
CA ASP A 94 -9.62 -25.04 -26.40
C ASP A 94 -9.23 -24.02 -25.30
N SER A 95 -9.97 -24.03 -24.19
CA SER A 95 -9.73 -23.12 -23.06
C SER A 95 -8.38 -23.31 -22.37
N ASN A 96 -7.69 -24.43 -22.64
CA ASN A 96 -6.34 -24.72 -22.15
C ASN A 96 -5.25 -24.36 -23.17
N GLY A 97 -5.62 -23.74 -24.30
CA GLY A 97 -4.69 -23.30 -25.34
C GLY A 97 -4.26 -24.41 -26.31
N VAL A 98 -4.86 -25.60 -26.25
CA VAL A 98 -4.58 -26.70 -27.20
C VAL A 98 -5.28 -26.39 -28.52
N ALA A 99 -4.51 -26.29 -29.59
CA ALA A 99 -5.04 -26.12 -30.95
C ALA A 99 -5.42 -27.48 -31.54
N TYR A 100 -6.55 -27.54 -32.24
CA TYR A 100 -7.05 -28.69 -32.99
C TYR A 100 -7.08 -28.30 -34.46
N GLN A 101 -6.34 -29.04 -35.28
CA GLN A 101 -6.27 -28.79 -36.72
C GLN A 101 -7.43 -29.50 -37.43
N GLY A 102 -8.22 -28.72 -38.18
CA GLY A 102 -9.27 -29.25 -39.03
C GLY A 102 -8.74 -29.71 -40.39
N THR A 103 -9.23 -30.84 -40.87
CA THR A 103 -8.96 -31.35 -42.22
C THR A 103 -10.26 -31.75 -42.91
N ALA A 104 -10.34 -31.55 -44.22
CA ALA A 104 -11.49 -31.95 -45.04
C ALA A 104 -11.09 -33.06 -46.01
N ASN A 105 -11.96 -34.03 -46.22
CA ASN A 105 -11.76 -35.12 -47.16
C ASN A 105 -13.08 -35.47 -47.89
N PRO A 106 -13.19 -35.19 -49.21
CA PRO A 106 -12.19 -34.49 -50.02
C PRO A 106 -12.13 -32.98 -49.69
N THR A 107 -10.96 -32.35 -49.89
CA THR A 107 -10.76 -30.89 -49.73
C THR A 107 -11.42 -30.06 -50.83
N SER A 108 -11.91 -30.71 -51.88
CA SER A 108 -12.62 -30.10 -52.99
C SER A 108 -13.74 -31.01 -53.47
N VAL A 109 -14.92 -30.43 -53.74
CA VAL A 109 -16.11 -31.16 -54.19
C VAL A 109 -16.72 -30.47 -55.41
N THR A 110 -17.12 -31.25 -56.42
CA THR A 110 -17.80 -30.71 -57.60
C THR A 110 -19.30 -30.86 -57.46
N VAL A 111 -20.01 -29.73 -57.38
CA VAL A 111 -21.47 -29.66 -57.29
C VAL A 111 -22.05 -29.64 -58.70
N SER A 112 -22.98 -30.55 -58.98
CA SER A 112 -23.82 -30.54 -60.19
C SER A 112 -25.27 -30.16 -59.85
N PRO A 113 -26.06 -29.67 -60.81
CA PRO A 113 -27.47 -29.36 -60.57
C PRO A 113 -28.26 -30.54 -60.00
N HIS A 114 -29.09 -30.31 -58.98
CA HIS A 114 -29.90 -31.31 -58.27
C HIS A 114 -29.11 -32.46 -57.62
N SER A 115 -27.80 -32.27 -57.37
CA SER A 115 -26.95 -33.27 -56.71
C SER A 115 -26.60 -32.84 -55.27
N THR A 116 -26.31 -33.83 -54.43
CA THR A 116 -25.69 -33.62 -53.12
C THR A 116 -24.33 -34.31 -53.10
N VAL A 117 -23.29 -33.56 -52.77
CA VAL A 117 -21.92 -34.07 -52.57
C VAL A 117 -21.50 -33.85 -51.13
N SER A 118 -20.61 -34.69 -50.61
CA SER A 118 -20.20 -34.63 -49.20
C SER A 118 -18.70 -34.43 -49.03
N SER A 119 -18.31 -33.76 -47.94
CA SER A 119 -16.93 -33.70 -47.47
C SER A 119 -16.90 -33.99 -45.97
N ASN A 120 -16.07 -34.96 -45.57
CA ASN A 120 -15.88 -35.34 -44.18
C ASN A 120 -14.82 -34.46 -43.55
N LEU A 121 -15.12 -33.92 -42.37
CA LEU A 121 -14.22 -33.10 -41.57
C LEU A 121 -13.69 -33.93 -40.41
N SER A 122 -12.41 -33.78 -40.10
CA SER A 122 -11.80 -34.35 -38.90
C SER A 122 -10.88 -33.34 -38.21
N TYR A 123 -10.84 -33.40 -36.88
CA TYR A 123 -10.07 -32.52 -36.02
C TYR A 123 -9.16 -33.33 -35.11
N ALA A 124 -7.87 -33.03 -35.15
CA ALA A 124 -6.86 -33.66 -34.30
C ALA A 124 -6.14 -32.61 -33.47
N ALA A 125 -5.88 -32.91 -32.19
CA ALA A 125 -5.05 -32.06 -31.34
C ALA A 125 -3.65 -31.92 -31.95
N VAL A 126 -3.17 -30.69 -32.06
CA VAL A 126 -1.80 -30.38 -32.46
C VAL A 126 -0.91 -30.67 -31.25
N PRO A 127 0.03 -31.63 -31.32
CA PRO A 127 0.85 -31.98 -30.16
C PRO A 127 1.69 -30.79 -29.68
N ALA A 128 1.61 -30.47 -28.37
CA ALA A 128 2.51 -29.54 -27.69
C ALA A 128 3.90 -30.17 -27.45
N ALA A 129 4.50 -30.73 -28.51
CA ALA A 129 5.82 -31.36 -28.46
C ALA A 129 6.96 -30.39 -28.79
N GLY A 130 6.64 -29.11 -29.03
CA GLY A 130 7.63 -28.08 -29.29
C GLY A 130 8.35 -27.66 -28.02
N ALA A 131 9.61 -27.28 -28.17
CA ALA A 131 10.38 -26.63 -27.14
C ALA A 131 11.29 -25.55 -27.74
N ILE A 132 11.77 -24.63 -26.90
CA ILE A 132 12.77 -23.61 -27.24
C ILE A 132 13.81 -23.61 -26.12
N ASN A 133 15.09 -23.62 -26.49
CA ASN A 133 16.20 -23.47 -25.56
C ASN A 133 16.52 -21.98 -25.38
N LEU A 134 16.40 -21.47 -24.17
CA LEU A 134 16.87 -20.13 -23.79
C LEU A 134 18.25 -20.28 -23.15
N GLN A 135 19.28 -19.78 -23.81
CA GLN A 135 20.64 -19.79 -23.28
C GLN A 135 20.99 -18.39 -22.77
N LEU A 136 21.04 -18.24 -21.45
CA LEU A 136 21.47 -16.99 -20.82
C LEU A 136 22.98 -17.04 -20.61
N SER A 137 23.66 -16.00 -21.08
CA SER A 137 25.12 -15.86 -20.91
C SER A 137 25.53 -15.79 -19.43
N ALA A 138 26.83 -15.88 -19.15
CA ALA A 138 27.34 -15.63 -17.81
C ALA A 138 26.96 -14.23 -17.31
N LEU A 139 26.83 -14.09 -15.99
CA LEU A 139 26.52 -12.83 -15.33
C LEU A 139 27.59 -11.78 -15.72
N PRO A 140 27.21 -10.64 -16.35
CA PRO A 140 28.13 -9.56 -16.65
C PRO A 140 28.88 -9.11 -15.38
N SER A 141 30.15 -8.75 -15.50
CA SER A 141 30.96 -8.32 -14.34
C SER A 141 30.38 -7.09 -13.62
N GLN A 142 29.67 -6.23 -14.35
CA GLN A 142 28.96 -5.06 -13.82
C GLN A 142 27.81 -5.44 -12.87
N LEU A 143 27.28 -6.66 -12.99
CA LEU A 143 26.24 -7.22 -12.13
C LEU A 143 26.80 -8.08 -10.99
N SER A 144 28.09 -7.95 -10.65
CA SER A 144 28.70 -8.70 -9.54
C SER A 144 27.92 -8.55 -8.24
N GLY A 145 27.38 -9.64 -7.70
CA GLY A 145 26.54 -9.68 -6.50
C GLY A 145 25.04 -9.75 -6.76
N TYR A 146 24.60 -9.61 -8.01
CA TYR A 146 23.21 -9.81 -8.41
C TYR A 146 22.85 -11.31 -8.31
N THR A 147 21.82 -11.62 -7.51
CA THR A 147 21.43 -13.02 -7.21
C THR A 147 20.09 -13.42 -7.84
N ASP A 148 19.33 -12.47 -8.37
CA ASP A 148 18.03 -12.78 -8.97
C ASP A 148 18.19 -13.52 -10.30
N ILE A 149 17.18 -14.33 -10.59
CA ILE A 149 17.06 -15.13 -11.80
C ILE A 149 16.13 -14.40 -12.76
N PRO A 150 16.59 -13.97 -13.96
CA PRO A 150 15.74 -13.29 -14.92
C PRO A 150 14.53 -14.13 -15.35
N SER A 151 13.40 -13.47 -15.58
CA SER A 151 12.17 -14.07 -16.09
C SER A 151 11.93 -13.64 -17.52
N VAL A 152 12.00 -14.58 -18.46
CA VAL A 152 11.74 -14.34 -19.88
C VAL A 152 10.28 -14.63 -20.20
N THR A 153 9.63 -13.67 -20.86
CA THR A 153 8.30 -13.84 -21.45
C THR A 153 8.45 -14.28 -22.90
N LEU A 154 7.82 -15.41 -23.24
CA LEU A 154 7.69 -15.90 -24.60
C LEU A 154 6.28 -15.58 -25.09
N THR A 155 6.15 -14.72 -26.10
CA THR A 155 4.86 -14.31 -26.67
C THR A 155 4.67 -14.96 -28.02
N ARG A 156 3.55 -15.68 -28.20
CA ARG A 156 3.18 -16.27 -29.48
C ARG A 156 2.85 -15.20 -30.51
N VAL A 157 3.40 -15.34 -31.71
CA VAL A 157 3.24 -14.36 -32.80
C VAL A 157 1.82 -14.36 -33.37
N ASP A 158 1.13 -15.50 -33.37
CA ASP A 158 -0.17 -15.67 -34.03
C ASP A 158 -1.34 -15.18 -33.19
N ASN A 159 -1.31 -15.41 -31.87
CA ASN A 159 -2.43 -15.10 -30.97
C ASN A 159 -2.04 -14.22 -29.77
N HIS A 160 -0.78 -13.79 -29.67
CA HIS A 160 -0.25 -12.93 -28.61
C HIS A 160 -0.36 -13.51 -27.19
N SER A 161 -0.68 -14.80 -27.04
CA SER A 161 -0.62 -15.47 -25.74
C SER A 161 0.83 -15.56 -25.25
N ALA A 162 1.03 -15.41 -23.95
CA ALA A 162 2.34 -15.35 -23.35
C ALA A 162 2.50 -16.38 -22.24
N ILE A 163 3.71 -16.93 -22.13
CA ILE A 163 4.17 -17.74 -21.01
C ILE A 163 5.47 -17.15 -20.46
N THR A 164 5.77 -17.42 -19.20
CA THR A 164 7.02 -16.98 -18.57
C THR A 164 7.90 -18.16 -18.19
N ALA A 165 9.22 -17.96 -18.26
CA ALA A 165 10.21 -18.95 -17.85
C ALA A 165 11.38 -18.28 -17.12
N SER A 166 11.75 -18.83 -15.96
CA SER A 166 12.96 -18.41 -15.24
C SER A 166 14.21 -18.98 -15.92
N VAL A 167 15.18 -18.12 -16.21
CA VAL A 167 16.41 -18.49 -16.91
C VAL A 167 17.63 -18.31 -16.03
N ASN A 168 18.37 -19.39 -15.78
CA ASN A 168 19.54 -19.35 -14.92
C ASN A 168 20.75 -18.77 -15.66
N TRP A 169 21.55 -17.96 -14.97
CA TRP A 169 22.80 -17.41 -15.50
C TRP A 169 23.77 -18.53 -15.92
N ASN A 170 24.49 -18.30 -17.03
CA ASN A 170 25.45 -19.27 -17.57
C ASN A 170 24.87 -20.67 -17.84
N ALA A 171 23.59 -20.75 -18.20
CA ALA A 171 22.89 -22.02 -18.37
C ALA A 171 21.91 -21.98 -19.54
N THR A 172 21.50 -23.17 -19.98
CA THR A 172 20.41 -23.35 -20.93
C THR A 172 19.17 -23.83 -20.20
N THR A 173 18.10 -23.03 -20.29
CA THR A 173 16.76 -23.41 -19.84
C THR A 173 15.95 -23.90 -21.02
N VAL A 174 15.38 -25.11 -20.91
CA VAL A 174 14.50 -25.67 -21.95
C VAL A 174 13.04 -25.36 -21.61
N VAL A 175 12.40 -24.51 -22.41
CA VAL A 175 10.97 -24.23 -22.30
C VAL A 175 10.20 -25.25 -23.14
N LYS A 176 9.52 -26.18 -22.47
CA LYS A 176 8.78 -27.29 -23.10
C LYS A 176 7.28 -27.00 -23.20
N GLN A 177 6.53 -27.93 -23.79
CA GLN A 177 5.06 -27.83 -23.97
C GLN A 177 4.65 -26.64 -24.84
N LEU A 178 5.51 -26.24 -25.78
CA LEU A 178 5.20 -25.25 -26.79
C LEU A 178 4.52 -25.91 -27.99
N VAL A 179 3.73 -25.13 -28.73
CA VAL A 179 3.07 -25.63 -29.94
C VAL A 179 4.13 -25.76 -31.03
N SER A 180 4.42 -26.99 -31.46
CA SER A 180 5.42 -27.24 -32.51
C SER A 180 5.00 -26.55 -33.82
N GLY A 181 5.92 -25.81 -34.44
CA GLY A 181 5.68 -25.02 -35.65
C GLY A 181 5.19 -23.59 -35.39
N ALA A 182 4.86 -23.20 -34.15
CA ALA A 182 4.47 -21.84 -33.81
C ALA A 182 5.67 -20.93 -33.53
N GLY A 183 5.60 -19.67 -33.96
CA GLY A 183 6.61 -18.64 -33.72
C GLY A 183 6.42 -17.90 -32.39
N TYR A 184 7.53 -17.61 -31.70
CA TYR A 184 7.56 -16.89 -30.42
C TYR A 184 8.55 -15.73 -30.47
N THR A 185 8.19 -14.60 -29.89
CA THR A 185 9.08 -13.47 -29.58
C THR A 185 9.40 -13.45 -28.08
N PHE A 186 10.46 -12.74 -27.70
CA PHE A 186 11.00 -12.79 -26.35
C PHE A 186 11.13 -11.40 -25.74
N SER A 187 10.85 -11.29 -24.45
CA SER A 187 11.16 -10.10 -23.66
C SER A 187 11.55 -10.48 -22.24
N THR A 188 12.33 -9.62 -21.60
CA THR A 188 12.67 -9.68 -20.17
C THR A 188 12.96 -8.24 -19.71
N PRO A 189 12.79 -7.89 -18.43
CA PRO A 189 13.09 -6.55 -17.95
C PRO A 189 14.57 -6.17 -18.08
N ILE A 190 14.82 -4.85 -18.14
CA ILE A 190 16.15 -4.25 -17.89
C ILE A 190 16.53 -4.53 -16.44
N ILE A 191 17.79 -4.87 -16.20
CA ILE A 191 18.33 -5.03 -14.84
C ILE A 191 19.04 -3.73 -14.45
N SER A 192 18.58 -3.09 -13.38
CA SER A 192 19.24 -1.91 -12.78
C SER A 192 19.93 -2.32 -11.49
N TYR A 193 21.27 -2.31 -11.47
CA TYR A 193 22.06 -2.78 -10.34
C TYR A 193 23.45 -2.14 -10.33
N ASN A 194 23.96 -1.79 -9.13
CA ASN A 194 25.27 -1.16 -8.93
C ASN A 194 25.58 0.04 -9.85
N GLY A 195 24.57 0.87 -10.16
CA GLY A 195 24.73 2.03 -11.04
C GLY A 195 24.86 1.69 -12.52
N TYR A 196 24.45 0.50 -12.93
CA TYR A 196 24.36 0.07 -14.33
C TYR A 196 22.92 -0.26 -14.71
N ASN A 197 22.56 0.06 -15.95
CA ASN A 197 21.37 -0.45 -16.61
C ASN A 197 21.79 -1.49 -17.65
N CYS A 198 21.40 -2.74 -17.44
CA CYS A 198 21.71 -3.84 -18.32
C CYS A 198 20.49 -4.18 -19.16
N ALA A 199 20.57 -3.89 -20.46
CA ALA A 199 19.51 -4.15 -21.42
C ALA A 199 19.65 -5.56 -22.00
N PRO A 200 18.54 -6.33 -22.08
CA PRO A 200 18.56 -7.66 -22.68
C PRO A 200 18.58 -7.59 -24.20
N THR A 201 19.18 -8.60 -24.82
CA THR A 201 19.15 -8.81 -26.27
C THR A 201 18.97 -10.29 -26.54
N PHE A 202 18.00 -10.62 -27.40
CA PHE A 202 17.71 -11.97 -27.84
C PHE A 202 18.23 -12.19 -29.26
N THR A 203 19.01 -13.25 -29.46
CA THR A 203 19.54 -13.62 -30.78
C THR A 203 19.25 -15.10 -31.07
N PRO A 204 18.35 -15.43 -32.00
CA PRO A 204 17.47 -14.52 -32.76
C PRO A 204 16.39 -13.85 -31.89
N THR A 205 15.77 -12.76 -32.38
CA THR A 205 14.69 -12.05 -31.66
C THR A 205 13.37 -12.82 -31.64
N SER A 206 13.23 -13.85 -32.49
CA SER A 206 12.12 -14.78 -32.50
C SER A 206 12.59 -16.19 -32.88
N ALA A 207 11.86 -17.23 -32.44
CA ALA A 207 12.12 -18.61 -32.83
C ALA A 207 10.82 -19.43 -32.97
N THR A 208 10.84 -20.42 -33.85
CA THR A 208 9.73 -21.35 -34.05
C THR A 208 9.92 -22.59 -33.19
N ALA A 209 9.01 -22.85 -32.25
CA ALA A 209 9.11 -24.01 -31.37
C ALA A 209 9.13 -25.32 -32.17
N ALA A 210 10.02 -26.24 -31.82
CA ALA A 210 10.17 -27.52 -32.51
C ALA A 210 10.66 -28.61 -31.56
N VAL A 211 10.50 -29.88 -31.95
CA VAL A 211 10.96 -31.04 -31.15
C VAL A 211 12.47 -31.00 -30.93
N SER A 212 13.23 -30.57 -31.96
CA SER A 212 14.69 -30.38 -31.88
C SER A 212 15.13 -29.09 -31.18
N SER A 213 14.21 -28.37 -30.52
CA SER A 213 14.42 -27.17 -29.71
C SER A 213 15.43 -26.16 -30.29
N PRO A 214 15.01 -25.16 -31.09
CA PRO A 214 15.93 -24.10 -31.49
C PRO A 214 16.46 -23.36 -30.27
N THR A 215 17.67 -22.82 -30.39
CA THR A 215 18.34 -22.08 -29.32
C THR A 215 18.28 -20.59 -29.57
N VAL A 216 17.91 -19.84 -28.53
CA VAL A 216 17.89 -18.39 -28.50
C VAL A 216 18.85 -17.93 -27.41
N GLN A 217 19.85 -17.14 -27.82
CA GLN A 217 20.80 -16.54 -26.89
C GLN A 217 20.19 -15.30 -26.25
N LEU A 218 20.23 -15.23 -24.92
CA LEU A 218 19.94 -14.04 -24.14
C LEU A 218 21.25 -13.49 -23.57
N THR A 219 21.55 -12.24 -23.91
CA THR A 219 22.70 -11.49 -23.40
C THR A 219 22.22 -10.20 -22.75
N TYR A 220 22.87 -9.77 -21.67
CA TYR A 220 22.66 -8.47 -21.06
C TYR A 220 23.85 -7.56 -21.35
N THR A 221 23.59 -6.38 -21.93
CA THR A 221 24.61 -5.35 -22.17
C THR A 221 24.41 -4.21 -21.19
N CYS A 222 25.42 -3.96 -20.35
CA CYS A 222 25.35 -2.99 -19.27
C CYS A 222 25.94 -1.64 -19.68
N THR A 223 25.18 -0.57 -19.46
CA THR A 223 25.65 0.82 -19.58
C THR A 223 25.68 1.45 -18.20
N GLN A 224 26.73 2.22 -17.91
CA GLN A 224 26.83 2.95 -16.65
C GLN A 224 25.81 4.08 -16.66
N VAL A 225 25.06 4.22 -15.59
CA VAL A 225 24.15 5.35 -15.40
C VAL A 225 24.99 6.58 -15.06
N ALA A 226 24.60 7.75 -15.60
CA ALA A 226 25.25 9.01 -15.26
C ALA A 226 25.25 9.23 -13.74
N GLN A 227 26.30 9.89 -13.25
CA GLN A 227 26.44 10.23 -11.84
C GLN A 227 26.75 11.71 -11.71
N ASP A 228 26.16 12.34 -10.70
CA ASP A 228 26.44 13.70 -10.31
C ASP A 228 27.23 13.74 -9.00
N ASN A 229 28.06 14.78 -8.88
CA ASN A 229 28.87 15.01 -7.70
C ASN A 229 28.12 15.97 -6.77
N ILE A 230 27.47 15.43 -5.75
CA ILE A 230 26.55 16.16 -4.88
C ILE A 230 27.34 16.79 -3.73
N PRO A 231 27.30 18.13 -3.58
CA PRO A 231 27.87 18.79 -2.41
C PRO A 231 27.09 18.45 -1.15
N VAL A 232 27.81 18.20 -0.06
CA VAL A 232 27.24 17.93 1.27
C VAL A 232 27.82 18.93 2.26
N SER A 233 26.97 19.58 3.03
CA SER A 233 27.39 20.50 4.10
C SER A 233 26.87 20.01 5.44
N ILE A 234 27.71 20.12 6.48
CA ILE A 234 27.39 19.76 7.86
C ILE A 234 27.58 21.00 8.73
N SER A 235 26.63 21.25 9.63
CA SER A 235 26.72 22.36 10.59
C SER A 235 26.12 22.01 11.96
N GLY A 236 26.47 22.78 12.99
CA GLY A 236 25.85 22.72 14.33
C GLY A 236 26.31 21.55 15.22
N VAL A 237 27.34 20.81 14.81
CA VAL A 237 27.90 19.70 15.58
C VAL A 237 28.72 20.26 16.77
N PRO A 238 28.73 19.64 17.97
CA PRO A 238 29.63 20.04 19.04
C PRO A 238 31.10 19.94 18.64
N SER A 239 31.92 20.88 19.12
CA SER A 239 33.34 21.01 18.75
C SER A 239 34.23 19.81 19.13
N SER A 240 33.74 18.91 19.97
CA SER A 240 34.42 17.66 20.35
C SER A 240 34.38 16.58 19.27
N VAL A 241 33.51 16.70 18.27
CA VAL A 241 33.39 15.71 17.18
C VAL A 241 34.22 16.17 15.98
N SER A 242 35.16 15.33 15.56
CA SER A 242 36.11 15.64 14.47
C SER A 242 35.61 15.28 13.08
N SER A 243 34.60 14.41 12.96
CA SER A 243 34.08 13.93 11.68
C SER A 243 32.69 13.32 11.85
N ILE A 244 31.90 13.33 10.77
CA ILE A 244 30.61 12.66 10.69
C ILE A 244 30.61 11.74 9.47
N ASN A 245 30.21 10.49 9.67
CA ASN A 245 29.92 9.59 8.56
C ASN A 245 28.48 9.84 8.09
N VAL A 246 28.32 10.09 6.79
CA VAL A 246 27.04 10.32 6.12
C VAL A 246 26.79 9.16 5.16
N THR A 247 25.62 8.53 5.23
CA THR A 247 25.22 7.41 4.38
C THR A 247 24.01 7.78 3.54
N PHE A 248 24.14 7.58 2.23
CA PHE A 248 23.13 7.79 1.22
C PHE A 248 22.58 6.43 0.79
N THR A 249 21.36 6.13 1.22
CA THR A 249 20.68 4.86 0.90
C THR A 249 19.73 5.09 -0.28
N PRO A 250 19.98 4.51 -1.46
CA PRO A 250 19.10 4.68 -2.62
C PRO A 250 17.75 3.99 -2.38
N ALA A 251 16.67 4.54 -2.93
CA ALA A 251 15.33 3.96 -2.85
C ALA A 251 15.15 2.62 -3.64
N GLY A 252 16.21 2.08 -4.24
CA GLY A 252 16.22 0.83 -5.00
C GLY A 252 17.33 -0.13 -4.57
N ASN A 253 17.60 -1.17 -5.36
CA ASN A 253 18.52 -2.27 -5.00
C ASN A 253 20.03 -1.93 -5.14
N ALA A 254 20.39 -0.66 -5.23
CA ALA A 254 21.79 -0.24 -5.29
C ALA A 254 22.41 -0.22 -3.89
N ALA A 255 23.71 -0.47 -3.80
CA ALA A 255 24.43 -0.38 -2.53
C ALA A 255 24.41 1.06 -1.98
N PRO A 256 24.26 1.26 -0.66
CA PRO A 256 24.43 2.56 -0.04
C PRO A 256 25.83 3.12 -0.28
N VAL A 257 25.93 4.44 -0.42
CA VAL A 257 27.20 5.17 -0.54
C VAL A 257 27.44 5.91 0.77
N SER A 258 28.60 5.75 1.37
CA SER A 258 28.98 6.45 2.61
C SER A 258 30.18 7.36 2.39
N GLU A 259 30.16 8.55 2.99
CA GLU A 259 31.23 9.53 2.93
C GLU A 259 31.53 10.03 4.35
N THR A 260 32.82 10.09 4.73
CA THR A 260 33.23 10.64 6.03
C THR A 260 33.67 12.09 5.86
N ILE A 261 32.88 13.01 6.42
CA ILE A 261 33.13 14.44 6.32
C ILE A 261 33.85 14.92 7.58
N ALA A 262 35.06 15.45 7.39
CA ALA A 262 35.84 16.06 8.46
C ALA A 262 35.21 17.39 8.91
N LEU A 263 35.27 17.67 10.21
CA LEU A 263 34.69 18.87 10.81
C LEU A 263 35.77 19.78 11.39
N THR A 264 35.54 21.09 11.32
CA THR A 264 36.27 22.13 12.03
C THR A 264 35.26 22.99 12.79
N ASN A 265 35.36 23.02 14.12
CA ASN A 265 34.46 23.78 15.00
C ASN A 265 32.96 23.53 14.72
N GLY A 266 32.59 22.26 14.51
CA GLY A 266 31.18 21.87 14.37
C GLY A 266 30.59 22.00 12.97
N ALA A 267 31.39 22.37 11.98
CA ALA A 267 30.98 22.44 10.58
C ALA A 267 31.99 21.78 9.64
N GLY A 268 31.52 21.30 8.49
CA GLY A 268 32.36 20.70 7.46
C GLY A 268 31.62 20.61 6.13
N SER A 269 32.36 20.34 5.06
CA SER A 269 31.78 20.11 3.74
C SER A 269 32.53 19.00 3.01
N GLY A 270 31.81 18.31 2.15
CA GLY A 270 32.32 17.22 1.33
C GLY A 270 31.53 17.09 0.05
N SER A 271 31.80 16.03 -0.71
CA SER A 271 31.01 15.72 -1.90
C SER A 271 30.97 14.23 -2.15
N VAL A 272 29.83 13.75 -2.64
CA VAL A 272 29.57 12.34 -2.89
C VAL A 272 29.08 12.15 -4.34
N LYS A 273 29.57 11.12 -5.02
CA LYS A 273 29.06 10.74 -6.35
C LYS A 273 27.83 9.85 -6.22
N LEU A 274 26.70 10.33 -6.71
CA LEU A 274 25.42 9.63 -6.67
C LEU A 274 24.84 9.46 -8.07
N ILE A 275 23.95 8.48 -8.26
CA ILE A 275 23.33 8.19 -9.55
C ILE A 275 22.36 9.33 -9.93
N ASP A 276 22.55 9.92 -11.10
CA ASP A 276 21.70 11.00 -11.61
C ASP A 276 20.23 10.56 -11.70
N GLY A 277 19.33 11.42 -11.26
CA GLY A 277 17.89 11.17 -11.18
C GLY A 277 17.43 10.18 -10.09
N ALA A 278 18.35 9.55 -9.35
CA ALA A 278 17.98 8.64 -8.26
C ALA A 278 17.60 9.40 -6.97
N ILE A 279 16.78 8.76 -6.15
CA ILE A 279 16.32 9.28 -4.86
C ILE A 279 17.05 8.55 -3.74
N TYR A 280 17.65 9.30 -2.82
CA TYR A 280 18.40 8.79 -1.68
C TYR A 280 17.77 9.25 -0.36
N THR A 281 17.68 8.34 0.59
CA THR A 281 17.50 8.66 2.01
C THR A 281 18.88 8.92 2.61
N VAL A 282 19.09 10.15 3.10
CA VAL A 282 20.34 10.54 3.75
C VAL A 282 20.25 10.25 5.24
N SER A 283 21.33 9.74 5.82
CA SER A 283 21.51 9.56 7.26
C SER A 283 22.91 9.97 7.67
N ALA A 284 23.09 10.40 8.92
CA ALA A 284 24.38 10.78 9.45
C ALA A 284 24.60 10.23 10.86
N THR A 285 25.87 10.16 11.27
CA THR A 285 26.28 9.67 12.59
C THR A 285 25.57 10.44 13.71
N SER A 286 24.83 9.76 14.58
CA SER A 286 24.15 10.43 15.69
C SER A 286 25.14 11.05 16.68
N VAL A 287 24.78 12.23 17.21
CA VAL A 287 25.57 12.94 18.22
C VAL A 287 24.71 13.13 19.46
N SER A 288 25.21 12.64 20.60
CA SER A 288 24.48 12.68 21.87
C SER A 288 24.09 14.12 22.26
N GLY A 289 22.82 14.32 22.60
CA GLY A 289 22.28 15.64 22.96
C GLY A 289 22.00 16.57 21.78
N TYR A 290 22.02 16.07 20.55
CA TYR A 290 21.69 16.82 19.34
C TYR A 290 20.64 16.07 18.51
N THR A 291 19.78 16.82 17.83
CA THR A 291 18.89 16.30 16.78
C THR A 291 19.47 16.63 15.41
N VAL A 292 19.30 15.73 14.45
CA VAL A 292 19.81 15.90 13.08
C VAL A 292 18.64 16.20 12.15
N SER A 293 18.79 17.21 11.30
CA SER A 293 17.89 17.49 10.18
C SER A 293 18.64 17.45 8.86
N TYR A 294 17.95 17.05 7.80
CA TYR A 294 18.46 16.86 6.45
C TYR A 294 17.66 17.77 5.49
N SER A 295 18.31 18.31 4.47
CA SER A 295 17.68 19.24 3.55
C SER A 295 18.38 19.19 2.20
N PRO A 296 17.72 18.64 1.16
CA PRO A 296 16.39 18.00 1.16
C PRO A 296 16.39 16.58 1.80
N GLN A 297 15.22 16.08 2.21
CA GLN A 297 15.07 14.66 2.57
C GLN A 297 13.68 14.16 2.13
N PRO A 298 13.61 13.17 1.21
CA PRO A 298 14.73 12.51 0.55
C PRO A 298 15.47 13.43 -0.44
N LEU A 299 16.71 13.08 -0.78
CA LEU A 299 17.54 13.76 -1.78
C LEU A 299 17.28 13.19 -3.17
N THR A 300 16.74 14.00 -4.08
CA THR A 300 16.70 13.68 -5.52
C THR A 300 17.95 14.23 -6.20
N VAL A 301 18.74 13.36 -6.80
CA VAL A 301 20.03 13.70 -7.41
C VAL A 301 19.82 14.37 -8.77
N SER A 302 20.54 15.47 -8.97
CA SER A 302 20.70 16.15 -10.25
C SER A 302 21.98 17.00 -10.21
N SER A 303 22.38 17.54 -11.36
CA SER A 303 23.56 18.40 -11.48
C SER A 303 23.53 19.67 -10.60
N THR A 304 22.36 20.03 -10.05
CA THR A 304 22.19 21.19 -9.15
C THR A 304 21.81 20.81 -7.72
N ALA A 305 21.70 19.51 -7.41
CA ALA A 305 21.30 19.05 -6.09
C ALA A 305 22.43 19.26 -5.05
N SER A 306 22.04 19.47 -3.80
CA SER A 306 22.95 19.60 -2.66
C SER A 306 22.26 19.13 -1.39
N GLU A 307 23.03 18.61 -0.44
CA GLU A 307 22.52 18.14 0.85
C GLU A 307 23.06 18.99 2.01
N ALA A 308 22.18 19.45 2.89
CA ALA A 308 22.53 20.17 4.10
C ALA A 308 22.09 19.39 5.34
N ILE A 309 23.06 19.04 6.18
CA ILE A 309 22.87 18.28 7.41
C ILE A 309 23.14 19.19 8.59
N THR A 310 22.11 19.44 9.41
CA THR A 310 22.19 20.37 10.53
C THR A 310 21.95 19.64 11.83
N TYR A 311 22.89 19.80 12.77
CA TYR A 311 22.77 19.33 14.14
C TYR A 311 22.29 20.49 15.00
N THR A 312 21.19 20.28 15.71
CA THR A 312 20.66 21.28 16.64
C THR A 312 20.83 20.72 18.04
N GLN A 313 21.52 21.48 18.91
CA GLN A 313 21.67 21.12 20.31
C GLN A 313 20.27 20.98 20.89
N SER A 314 19.99 19.82 21.47
CA SER A 314 18.77 19.59 22.23
C SER A 314 18.85 20.44 23.49
N THR A 315 18.35 21.68 23.41
CA THR A 315 18.11 22.48 24.59
C THR A 315 17.14 21.71 25.48
N SER A 316 17.41 21.72 26.77
CA SER A 316 16.84 20.84 27.79
C SER A 316 15.35 21.06 28.08
N SER A 317 14.47 20.89 27.08
CA SER A 317 13.00 20.97 27.23
C SER A 317 12.23 19.74 26.72
N ASN A 318 12.80 18.89 25.86
CA ASN A 318 12.10 17.68 25.39
C ASN A 318 12.49 16.47 26.23
N LYS A 319 12.27 16.54 27.54
CA LYS A 319 12.22 15.32 28.36
C LYS A 319 10.99 14.53 27.90
N GLY A 320 11.14 13.21 27.72
CA GLY A 320 9.99 12.36 27.43
C GLY A 320 8.93 12.46 28.52
N ARG A 321 7.75 11.87 28.30
CA ARG A 321 6.64 11.91 29.26
C ARG A 321 6.31 10.51 29.76
N ILE A 322 6.08 10.37 31.07
CA ILE A 322 5.43 9.19 31.66
C ILE A 322 4.02 9.64 32.05
N ILE A 323 3.02 9.08 31.40
CA ILE A 323 1.64 9.59 31.45
C ILE A 323 0.74 8.48 32.03
N ALA A 324 -0.10 8.82 33.01
CA ALA A 324 -1.04 7.87 33.61
C ALA A 324 -2.49 8.25 33.28
N TYR A 325 -3.30 7.30 32.81
CA TYR A 325 -4.75 7.43 32.98
C TYR A 325 -5.13 7.19 34.45
N LEU A 326 -5.97 8.07 34.98
CA LEU A 326 -6.50 8.01 36.34
C LEU A 326 -8.03 7.80 36.28
N PRO A 327 -8.53 6.59 36.60
CA PRO A 327 -9.95 6.31 36.59
C PRO A 327 -10.68 7.08 37.68
N GLY A 328 -11.58 7.98 37.29
CA GLY A 328 -12.31 8.84 38.20
C GLY A 328 -13.38 8.13 39.04
N TRP A 329 -13.50 6.81 38.93
CA TRP A 329 -14.41 5.96 39.72
C TRP A 329 -13.67 5.01 40.68
N LYS A 330 -12.34 5.10 40.79
CA LYS A 330 -11.51 4.27 41.68
C LYS A 330 -10.93 5.07 42.84
N THR A 331 -10.39 4.36 43.84
CA THR A 331 -9.56 5.00 44.87
C THR A 331 -8.31 5.60 44.22
N LEU A 332 -8.03 6.86 44.55
CA LEU A 332 -6.95 7.62 43.92
C LEU A 332 -5.61 7.42 44.66
N PRO A 333 -4.52 7.14 43.95
CA PRO A 333 -3.18 7.13 44.54
C PRO A 333 -2.78 8.51 45.08
N PRO A 334 -1.91 8.61 46.11
CA PRO A 334 -1.40 9.89 46.55
C PRO A 334 -0.58 10.60 45.45
N ALA A 335 -0.77 11.90 45.27
CA ALA A 335 -0.02 12.69 44.28
C ALA A 335 1.51 12.59 44.43
N THR A 336 2.00 12.52 45.67
CA THR A 336 3.42 12.34 45.96
C THR A 336 3.93 10.97 45.54
N ALA A 337 3.11 9.92 45.61
CA ALA A 337 3.49 8.59 45.15
C ALA A 337 3.67 8.57 43.63
N LEU A 338 2.75 9.20 42.88
CA LEU A 338 2.87 9.35 41.43
C LEU A 338 4.11 10.16 41.04
N ALA A 339 4.35 11.29 41.70
CA ALA A 339 5.53 12.10 41.41
C ALA A 339 6.83 11.34 41.69
N ASN A 340 6.89 10.59 42.80
CA ASN A 340 8.05 9.77 43.16
C ASN A 340 8.29 8.61 42.18
N ALA A 341 7.23 8.03 41.62
CA ALA A 341 7.33 6.99 40.59
C ALA A 341 7.86 7.55 39.25
N GLY A 342 7.73 8.86 39.02
CA GLY A 342 8.25 9.55 37.85
C GLY A 342 7.19 9.93 36.81
N TYR A 343 5.90 9.87 37.16
CA TYR A 343 4.85 10.40 36.29
C TYR A 343 5.02 11.91 36.11
N THR A 344 4.82 12.36 34.87
CA THR A 344 4.87 13.78 34.52
C THR A 344 3.50 14.33 34.17
N HIS A 345 2.58 13.48 33.71
CA HIS A 345 1.21 13.86 33.36
C HIS A 345 0.20 12.83 33.85
N VAL A 346 -1.01 13.29 34.16
CA VAL A 346 -2.17 12.47 34.50
C VAL A 346 -3.36 12.87 33.62
N LEU A 347 -4.04 11.88 33.08
CA LEU A 347 -5.26 12.02 32.28
C LEU A 347 -6.44 11.54 33.13
N VAL A 348 -7.31 12.47 33.56
CA VAL A 348 -8.49 12.15 34.35
C VAL A 348 -9.58 11.59 33.45
N ALA A 349 -9.93 10.33 33.66
CA ALA A 349 -10.94 9.59 32.94
C ALA A 349 -12.30 9.64 33.69
N PHE A 350 -13.41 10.14 33.12
CA PHE A 350 -13.58 10.80 31.82
C PHE A 350 -14.61 11.93 31.90
N GLY A 351 -14.58 12.85 30.94
CA GLY A 351 -15.74 13.66 30.56
C GLY A 351 -16.54 12.96 29.46
N VAL A 352 -17.84 12.76 29.67
CA VAL A 352 -18.75 12.10 28.71
C VAL A 352 -19.76 13.10 28.12
N PHE A 353 -20.46 12.76 27.05
CA PHE A 353 -21.28 13.74 26.31
C PHE A 353 -22.75 13.69 26.72
N SER A 354 -23.36 14.84 27.00
CA SER A 354 -24.80 14.95 27.30
C SER A 354 -25.67 14.68 26.08
N THR A 355 -26.68 13.82 26.22
CA THR A 355 -27.67 13.56 25.17
C THR A 355 -28.85 14.53 25.19
N THR A 356 -29.01 15.30 26.28
CA THR A 356 -30.09 16.29 26.41
C THR A 356 -29.65 17.71 26.04
N THR A 357 -28.34 17.97 26.06
CA THR A 357 -27.76 19.26 25.67
C THR A 357 -26.55 18.98 24.77
N PRO A 358 -26.79 18.77 23.46
CA PRO A 358 -25.73 18.46 22.48
C PRO A 358 -24.54 19.42 22.55
N GLY A 359 -23.36 18.86 22.80
CA GLY A 359 -22.11 19.60 23.00
C GLY A 359 -21.71 19.74 24.46
N GLN A 360 -22.63 19.65 25.43
CA GLN A 360 -22.27 19.71 26.84
C GLN A 360 -21.49 18.46 27.27
N ILE A 361 -20.40 18.67 28.02
CA ILE A 361 -19.59 17.63 28.63
C ILE A 361 -20.04 17.45 30.09
N THR A 362 -20.28 16.20 30.47
CA THR A 362 -20.67 15.77 31.82
C THR A 362 -19.49 15.07 32.48
N PRO A 363 -19.00 15.55 33.64
CA PRO A 363 -18.00 14.85 34.44
C PRO A 363 -18.45 13.43 34.82
N ALA A 364 -17.60 12.44 34.58
CA ALA A 364 -17.76 11.05 35.02
C ALA A 364 -16.54 10.61 35.86
N PHE A 365 -16.13 11.46 36.79
CA PHE A 365 -14.95 11.28 37.64
C PHE A 365 -15.20 11.63 39.10
N ASP A 366 -16.27 11.07 39.69
CA ASP A 366 -16.80 11.43 41.01
C ASP A 366 -15.78 11.39 42.17
N THR A 367 -14.71 10.60 42.05
CA THR A 367 -13.65 10.50 43.07
C THR A 367 -12.61 11.63 42.96
N VAL A 368 -12.52 12.32 41.82
CA VAL A 368 -11.49 13.33 41.52
C VAL A 368 -12.01 14.72 41.85
N SER A 369 -11.46 15.30 42.91
CA SER A 369 -11.77 16.67 43.34
C SER A 369 -10.78 17.69 42.78
N GLN A 370 -11.19 18.97 42.73
CA GLN A 370 -10.30 20.08 42.41
C GLN A 370 -9.07 20.13 43.33
N ALA A 371 -9.23 19.84 44.63
CA ALA A 371 -8.12 19.83 45.59
C ALA A 371 -7.12 18.71 45.29
N TYR A 372 -7.59 17.55 44.82
CA TYR A 372 -6.71 16.46 44.41
C TYR A 372 -5.92 16.83 43.14
N ILE A 373 -6.56 17.45 42.14
CA ILE A 373 -5.88 17.98 40.95
C ILE A 373 -4.79 18.98 41.34
N GLN A 374 -5.10 19.92 42.23
CA GLN A 374 -4.11 20.88 42.76
C GLN A 374 -2.94 20.18 43.48
N SER A 375 -3.19 19.06 44.15
CA SER A 375 -2.12 18.28 44.80
C SER A 375 -1.17 17.64 43.79
N LEU A 376 -1.68 17.14 42.66
CA LEU A 376 -0.87 16.64 41.54
C LEU A 376 -0.03 17.75 40.93
N GLN A 377 -0.65 18.90 40.64
CA GLN A 377 0.04 20.06 40.07
C GLN A 377 1.12 20.60 41.01
N SER A 378 0.86 20.64 42.32
CA SER A 378 1.85 21.02 43.33
C SER A 378 3.01 20.04 43.42
N ALA A 379 2.79 18.77 43.07
CA ALA A 379 3.83 17.76 42.94
C ALA A 379 4.56 17.80 41.58
N GLY A 380 4.23 18.76 40.70
CA GLY A 380 4.85 18.96 39.40
C GLY A 380 4.21 18.16 38.26
N ILE A 381 3.07 17.52 38.49
CA ILE A 381 2.36 16.71 37.49
C ILE A 381 1.33 17.59 36.76
N LYS A 382 1.34 17.52 35.42
CA LYS A 382 0.30 18.14 34.58
C LYS A 382 -0.96 17.30 34.55
N VAL A 383 -2.13 17.91 34.65
CA VAL A 383 -3.41 17.18 34.74
C VAL A 383 -4.34 17.60 33.62
N LEU A 384 -4.73 16.66 32.77
CA LEU A 384 -5.65 16.89 31.66
C LEU A 384 -6.97 16.16 31.91
N LEU A 385 -8.07 16.67 31.35
CA LEU A 385 -9.35 15.97 31.30
C LEU A 385 -9.43 15.13 30.03
N SER A 386 -9.59 13.80 30.14
CA SER A 386 -9.83 12.94 28.97
C SER A 386 -11.32 12.86 28.65
N LEU A 387 -11.66 12.98 27.37
CA LEU A 387 -13.03 13.00 26.86
C LEU A 387 -13.34 11.75 26.04
N GLY A 388 -14.45 11.08 26.35
CA GLY A 388 -14.90 9.87 25.65
C GLY A 388 -14.89 8.64 26.55
N GLY A 389 -14.00 7.69 26.26
CA GLY A 389 -13.92 6.37 26.89
C GLY A 389 -14.85 5.33 26.22
N ALA A 390 -14.72 4.08 26.67
CA ALA A 390 -15.40 2.93 26.05
C ALA A 390 -16.92 2.90 26.31
N SER A 391 -17.40 3.42 27.44
CA SER A 391 -18.83 3.41 27.80
C SER A 391 -19.16 4.43 28.89
N THR A 392 -20.46 4.66 29.12
CA THR A 392 -20.96 5.49 30.24
C THR A 392 -22.18 4.83 30.89
N SER A 393 -22.25 4.93 32.23
CA SER A 393 -23.41 4.51 33.03
C SER A 393 -24.24 5.69 33.55
N ILE A 394 -23.84 6.93 33.25
CA ILE A 394 -24.55 8.14 33.69
C ILE A 394 -25.77 8.34 32.79
N ALA A 395 -26.95 8.48 33.39
CA ALA A 395 -28.20 8.70 32.66
C ALA A 395 -28.10 9.95 31.76
N ASN A 396 -28.69 9.87 30.56
CA ASN A 396 -28.68 10.95 29.56
C ASN A 396 -27.28 11.36 29.09
N THR A 397 -26.34 10.41 29.08
CA THR A 397 -25.01 10.61 28.50
C THR A 397 -24.68 9.53 27.49
N THR A 398 -23.72 9.81 26.62
CA THR A 398 -23.15 8.89 25.64
C THR A 398 -21.65 9.15 25.49
N VAL A 399 -20.93 8.13 25.04
CA VAL A 399 -19.53 8.27 24.57
C VAL A 399 -19.45 8.35 23.04
N ASN A 400 -20.59 8.23 22.35
CA ASN A 400 -20.66 8.33 20.90
C ASN A 400 -20.72 9.80 20.46
N PHE A 401 -19.63 10.30 19.86
CA PHE A 401 -19.53 11.70 19.47
C PHE A 401 -20.50 12.07 18.35
N HIS A 402 -20.61 11.25 17.30
CA HIS A 402 -21.54 11.45 16.19
C HIS A 402 -22.98 11.58 16.66
N GLN A 403 -23.39 10.82 17.67
CA GLN A 403 -24.73 10.87 18.23
C GLN A 403 -25.06 12.26 18.77
N VAL A 404 -24.14 12.89 19.51
CA VAL A 404 -24.37 14.24 20.05
C VAL A 404 -24.16 15.34 19.02
N VAL A 405 -23.25 15.16 18.04
CA VAL A 405 -23.13 16.08 16.90
C VAL A 405 -24.44 16.11 16.10
N SER A 406 -24.99 14.94 15.80
CA SER A 406 -26.22 14.80 15.00
C SER A 406 -27.48 15.29 15.71
N ALA A 407 -27.47 15.31 17.04
CA ALA A 407 -28.57 15.83 17.84
C ALA A 407 -28.56 17.37 17.94
N ALA A 408 -27.45 18.03 17.60
CA ALA A 408 -27.33 19.48 17.68
C ALA A 408 -28.13 20.19 16.56
N SER A 409 -28.56 21.42 16.83
CA SER A 409 -29.28 22.24 15.85
C SER A 409 -28.42 22.65 14.65
N SER A 410 -27.10 22.74 14.84
CA SER A 410 -26.10 22.98 13.79
C SER A 410 -24.70 22.65 14.31
N ALA A 411 -23.74 22.47 13.39
CA ALA A 411 -22.33 22.27 13.74
C ALA A 411 -21.79 23.43 14.60
N THR A 412 -22.04 24.68 14.20
CA THR A 412 -21.58 25.86 14.96
C THR A 412 -22.17 25.92 16.37
N ALA A 413 -23.45 25.58 16.54
CA ALA A 413 -24.07 25.54 17.87
C ALA A 413 -23.46 24.44 18.75
N PHE A 414 -23.16 23.28 18.16
CA PHE A 414 -22.46 22.20 18.85
C PHE A 414 -21.06 22.65 19.30
N GLU A 415 -20.25 23.20 18.39
CA GLU A 415 -18.89 23.68 18.68
C GLU A 415 -18.89 24.71 19.81
N GLN A 416 -19.79 25.69 19.78
CA GLN A 416 -19.91 26.71 20.82
C GLN A 416 -20.27 26.11 22.18
N THR A 417 -21.22 25.18 22.22
CA THR A 417 -21.66 24.52 23.46
C THR A 417 -20.53 23.65 24.02
N PHE A 418 -19.83 22.92 23.15
CA PHE A 418 -18.71 22.07 23.51
C PHE A 418 -17.53 22.86 24.07
N ILE A 419 -17.09 23.90 23.34
CA ILE A 419 -16.01 24.79 23.78
C ILE A 419 -16.37 25.44 25.12
N SER A 420 -17.58 26.00 25.25
CA SER A 420 -17.99 26.65 26.51
C SER A 420 -18.05 25.67 27.68
N SER A 421 -18.57 24.46 27.45
CA SER A 421 -18.62 23.40 28.48
C SER A 421 -17.22 22.98 28.92
N LEU A 422 -16.29 22.85 27.97
CA LEU A 422 -14.90 22.48 28.25
C LEU A 422 -14.18 23.59 29.02
N GLU A 423 -14.27 24.84 28.57
CA GLU A 423 -13.71 26.02 29.26
C GLU A 423 -14.21 26.12 30.72
N ASN A 424 -15.50 25.83 30.95
CA ASN A 424 -16.08 25.82 32.29
C ASN A 424 -15.49 24.71 33.18
N LEU A 425 -15.37 23.48 32.66
CA LEU A 425 -14.76 22.37 33.40
C LEU A 425 -13.29 22.64 33.72
N MET A 426 -12.56 23.18 32.75
CA MET A 426 -11.16 23.56 32.93
C MET A 426 -11.00 24.63 34.01
N THR A 427 -11.88 25.64 34.03
CA THR A 427 -11.89 26.68 35.07
C THR A 427 -12.27 26.11 36.43
N GLN A 428 -13.28 25.25 36.48
CA GLN A 428 -13.80 24.68 37.73
C GLN A 428 -12.79 23.76 38.42
N TYR A 429 -12.08 22.92 37.66
CA TYR A 429 -11.18 21.91 38.20
C TYR A 429 -9.70 22.29 38.10
N GLY A 430 -9.35 23.28 37.28
CA GLY A 430 -7.97 23.74 37.10
C GLY A 430 -7.13 22.84 36.18
N PHE A 431 -7.74 22.19 35.19
CA PHE A 431 -7.01 21.33 34.24
C PHE A 431 -5.99 22.11 33.40
N ASP A 432 -4.83 21.52 33.15
CA ASP A 432 -3.76 22.03 32.27
C ASP A 432 -4.08 21.84 30.77
N GLY A 433 -5.14 21.09 30.45
CA GLY A 433 -5.48 20.72 29.08
C GLY A 433 -6.56 19.65 28.99
N PHE A 434 -6.70 19.05 27.81
CA PHE A 434 -7.64 17.95 27.59
C PHE A 434 -7.10 16.92 26.59
N ASP A 435 -7.62 15.70 26.73
CA ASP A 435 -7.33 14.55 25.90
C ASP A 435 -8.60 14.10 25.18
N ILE A 436 -8.45 13.66 23.93
CA ILE A 436 -9.54 13.14 23.10
C ILE A 436 -9.35 11.63 22.98
N ASP A 437 -10.13 10.90 23.77
CA ASP A 437 -10.22 9.45 23.80
C ASP A 437 -11.61 9.01 23.31
N ILE A 438 -12.03 9.55 22.15
CA ILE A 438 -13.34 9.26 21.56
C ILE A 438 -13.22 7.98 20.73
N GLU A 439 -13.58 6.86 21.35
CA GLU A 439 -13.51 5.54 20.72
C GLU A 439 -14.73 5.19 19.87
N SER A 440 -15.81 5.98 19.95
CA SER A 440 -17.06 5.74 19.23
C SER A 440 -17.60 7.01 18.57
N GLY A 441 -18.04 6.89 17.32
CA GLY A 441 -18.76 7.95 16.63
C GLY A 441 -17.88 9.09 16.12
N LEU A 442 -16.63 8.82 15.73
CA LEU A 442 -15.87 9.74 14.90
C LEU A 442 -15.96 9.28 13.44
N THR A 443 -17.05 9.65 12.77
CA THR A 443 -17.39 9.16 11.42
C THR A 443 -16.62 9.93 10.36
N ALA A 444 -16.15 9.22 9.33
CA ALA A 444 -15.55 9.82 8.16
C ALA A 444 -16.61 10.54 7.30
N GLY A 445 -16.34 11.80 6.96
CA GLY A 445 -17.10 12.59 5.99
C GLY A 445 -16.15 13.31 5.04
N GLY A 446 -16.60 13.59 3.81
CA GLY A 446 -15.77 14.25 2.81
C GLY A 446 -14.66 13.34 2.28
N THR A 447 -13.44 13.85 2.21
CA THR A 447 -12.25 13.08 1.79
C THR A 447 -11.25 12.99 2.94
N PHE A 448 -10.36 12.00 2.92
CA PHE A 448 -9.35 11.83 3.97
C PHE A 448 -8.49 13.09 4.20
N ALA A 449 -8.10 13.79 3.14
CA ALA A 449 -7.30 15.02 3.22
C ALA A 449 -8.13 16.28 3.53
N ASN A 450 -9.41 16.29 3.16
CA ASN A 450 -10.34 17.39 3.41
C ASN A 450 -11.62 16.82 4.05
N PRO A 451 -11.56 16.47 5.34
CA PRO A 451 -12.68 15.86 6.02
C PRO A 451 -13.82 16.86 6.22
N THR A 452 -15.04 16.35 6.33
CA THR A 452 -16.25 17.10 6.73
C THR A 452 -16.97 16.35 7.86
N GLY A 453 -18.01 16.95 8.44
CA GLY A 453 -18.77 16.32 9.52
C GLY A 453 -17.97 16.21 10.81
N ASP A 454 -18.05 15.06 11.49
CA ASP A 454 -17.51 14.83 12.83
C ASP A 454 -16.02 15.22 12.95
N ILE A 455 -15.18 14.78 12.01
CA ILE A 455 -13.73 15.06 12.02
C ILE A 455 -13.46 16.57 11.88
N ALA A 456 -14.19 17.26 10.99
CA ALA A 456 -13.99 18.70 10.78
C ALA A 456 -14.45 19.52 12.01
N ILE A 457 -15.57 19.12 12.63
CA ILE A 457 -16.09 19.76 13.84
C ILE A 457 -15.11 19.59 14.99
N LEU A 458 -14.62 18.37 15.22
CA LEU A 458 -13.63 18.10 16.27
C LEU A 458 -12.31 18.82 16.02
N ALA A 459 -11.83 18.86 14.77
CA ALA A 459 -10.65 19.62 14.40
C ALA A 459 -10.81 21.12 14.71
N ASN A 460 -11.99 21.69 14.39
CA ASN A 460 -12.29 23.09 14.67
C ASN A 460 -12.33 23.38 16.18
N ILE A 461 -12.90 22.49 16.98
CA ILE A 461 -12.89 22.59 18.45
C ILE A 461 -11.46 22.61 18.98
N VAL A 462 -10.62 21.65 18.58
CA VAL A 462 -9.21 21.55 19.00
C VAL A 462 -8.43 22.81 18.62
N ASN A 463 -8.49 23.21 17.36
CA ASN A 463 -7.74 24.37 16.85
C ASN A 463 -8.24 25.70 17.47
N THR A 464 -9.55 25.83 17.72
CA THR A 464 -10.12 27.00 18.40
C THR A 464 -9.69 27.07 19.86
N MET A 465 -9.71 25.94 20.57
CA MET A 465 -9.23 25.87 21.96
C MET A 465 -7.74 26.23 22.06
N HIS A 466 -6.90 25.71 21.17
CA HIS A 466 -5.48 26.05 21.12
C HIS A 466 -5.26 27.55 20.83
N THR A 467 -6.02 28.11 19.89
CA THR A 467 -5.90 29.54 19.54
C THR A 467 -6.30 30.44 20.70
N LYS A 468 -7.39 30.12 21.40
CA LYS A 468 -7.86 30.91 22.55
C LYS A 468 -6.96 30.74 23.77
N HIS A 469 -6.41 29.54 23.97
CA HIS A 469 -5.68 29.15 25.16
C HIS A 469 -4.37 28.42 24.77
N PRO A 470 -3.36 29.12 24.25
CA PRO A 470 -2.15 28.51 23.66
C PRO A 470 -1.28 27.72 24.66
N ASN A 471 -1.54 27.88 25.97
CA ASN A 471 -0.85 27.14 27.02
C ASN A 471 -1.51 25.77 27.34
N LEU A 472 -2.66 25.46 26.74
CA LEU A 472 -3.33 24.19 26.99
C LEU A 472 -2.61 23.03 26.30
N LEU A 473 -2.49 21.93 27.04
CA LEU A 473 -1.98 20.67 26.52
C LEU A 473 -3.14 19.92 25.84
N LEU A 474 -3.12 19.84 24.50
CA LEU A 474 -4.17 19.18 23.73
C LEU A 474 -3.66 17.87 23.15
N THR A 475 -4.38 16.77 23.39
CA THR A 475 -3.85 15.44 23.10
C THR A 475 -4.92 14.53 22.51
N LEU A 476 -4.49 13.52 21.77
CA LEU A 476 -5.36 12.49 21.19
C LEU A 476 -4.90 11.11 21.68
N ALA A 477 -5.85 10.20 21.91
CA ALA A 477 -5.57 8.82 22.32
C ALA A 477 -6.17 7.78 21.35
N PRO A 478 -5.79 7.77 20.07
CA PRO A 478 -6.39 6.87 19.09
C PRO A 478 -6.07 5.40 19.32
N GLN A 479 -6.99 4.53 18.91
CA GLN A 479 -6.72 3.10 18.71
C GLN A 479 -5.87 2.88 17.45
N ILE A 480 -5.18 1.74 17.39
CA ILE A 480 -4.31 1.36 16.27
C ILE A 480 -4.99 1.56 14.90
N ALA A 481 -6.20 1.04 14.70
CA ALA A 481 -6.90 1.12 13.41
C ALA A 481 -7.17 2.57 12.95
N ASN A 482 -7.31 3.49 13.89
CA ASN A 482 -7.62 4.89 13.59
C ASN A 482 -6.43 5.64 12.97
N ILE A 483 -5.19 5.16 13.19
CA ILE A 483 -3.94 5.83 12.80
C ILE A 483 -2.99 4.99 11.94
N SER A 484 -3.24 3.69 11.79
CA SER A 484 -2.38 2.81 11.01
C SER A 484 -2.52 3.06 9.51
N ALA A 485 -1.47 2.78 8.74
CA ALA A 485 -1.54 2.88 7.28
C ALA A 485 -2.67 2.02 6.72
N THR A 486 -3.63 2.64 6.02
CA THR A 486 -4.85 1.94 5.60
C THR A 486 -5.44 2.53 4.32
N SER A 487 -6.15 1.71 3.56
CA SER A 487 -7.00 2.17 2.45
C SER A 487 -8.38 2.66 2.95
N GLY A 488 -8.76 2.30 4.18
CA GLY A 488 -10.04 2.67 4.77
C GLY A 488 -10.11 4.15 5.15
N PHE A 489 -11.31 4.71 5.09
CA PHE A 489 -11.64 6.00 5.67
C PHE A 489 -13.10 5.95 6.14
N ASP A 490 -13.28 5.47 7.37
CA ASP A 490 -14.58 5.22 8.00
C ASP A 490 -14.53 5.50 9.51
N VAL A 491 -15.52 5.03 10.28
CA VAL A 491 -15.60 5.25 11.75
C VAL A 491 -14.50 4.51 12.53
N THR A 492 -13.81 3.57 11.92
CA THR A 492 -12.75 2.75 12.54
C THR A 492 -11.39 3.02 11.89
N TRP A 493 -11.31 3.04 10.57
CA TRP A 493 -10.05 3.11 9.84
C TRP A 493 -9.73 4.53 9.36
N GLY A 494 -8.57 5.05 9.75
CA GLY A 494 -7.99 6.28 9.23
C GLY A 494 -8.66 7.60 9.66
N ASN A 495 -9.71 7.56 10.47
CA ASN A 495 -10.39 8.76 10.98
C ASN A 495 -9.46 9.66 11.82
N TYR A 496 -8.69 9.11 12.76
CA TYR A 496 -7.75 9.92 13.55
C TYR A 496 -6.52 10.34 12.74
N ALA A 497 -6.04 9.53 11.79
CA ALA A 497 -4.98 9.97 10.88
C ALA A 497 -5.40 11.22 10.08
N SER A 498 -6.66 11.26 9.61
CA SER A 498 -7.25 12.45 8.99
C SER A 498 -7.32 13.62 9.98
N LEU A 499 -7.83 13.40 11.20
CA LEU A 499 -7.90 14.42 12.26
C LEU A 499 -6.53 15.01 12.61
N VAL A 500 -5.50 14.17 12.72
CA VAL A 500 -4.11 14.58 13.00
C VAL A 500 -3.62 15.56 11.94
N MET A 501 -3.86 15.30 10.65
CA MET A 501 -3.48 16.25 9.59
C MET A 501 -4.16 17.62 9.72
N GLN A 502 -5.33 17.69 10.35
CA GLN A 502 -6.05 18.96 10.56
C GLN A 502 -5.65 19.68 11.86
N THR A 503 -5.02 18.99 12.81
CA THR A 503 -4.83 19.48 14.18
C THR A 503 -3.37 19.47 14.65
N HIS A 504 -2.44 18.92 13.87
CA HIS A 504 -1.05 18.68 14.27
C HIS A 504 -0.31 19.89 14.89
N GLN A 505 -0.69 21.12 14.54
CA GLN A 505 -0.08 22.35 15.09
C GLN A 505 -0.53 22.64 16.53
N SER A 506 -1.70 22.16 16.90
CA SER A 506 -2.33 22.36 18.21
C SER A 506 -2.05 21.25 19.21
N LEU A 507 -1.56 20.10 18.73
CA LEU A 507 -1.37 18.91 19.55
C LEU A 507 -0.04 18.95 20.31
N GLU A 508 -0.11 18.68 21.60
CA GLU A 508 1.06 18.37 22.43
C GLU A 508 1.58 16.96 22.13
N TRP A 509 0.67 15.97 22.04
CA TRP A 509 0.99 14.61 21.57
C TRP A 509 -0.22 13.85 21.01
N VAL A 510 0.07 12.76 20.31
CA VAL A 510 -0.82 11.67 19.93
C VAL A 510 -0.31 10.40 20.62
N GLY A 511 -1.13 9.84 21.51
CA GLY A 511 -0.88 8.63 22.26
C GLY A 511 -1.54 7.44 21.61
N ILE A 512 -0.76 6.53 21.04
CA ILE A 512 -1.31 5.36 20.35
C ILE A 512 -1.66 4.28 21.39
N GLN A 513 -2.90 3.81 21.44
CA GLN A 513 -3.27 2.66 22.26
C GLN A 513 -2.71 1.36 21.63
N ILE A 514 -1.55 0.87 22.09
CA ILE A 514 -0.91 -0.35 21.57
C ILE A 514 -1.51 -1.61 22.24
N TYR A 515 -2.84 -1.70 22.26
CA TYR A 515 -3.58 -2.78 22.92
C TYR A 515 -5.02 -2.85 22.40
N ASN A 516 -5.77 -3.87 22.84
CA ASN A 516 -7.17 -4.14 22.50
C ASN A 516 -7.45 -4.13 21.00
N SER A 517 -6.46 -4.49 20.19
CA SER A 517 -6.56 -4.41 18.73
C SER A 517 -6.07 -5.68 18.05
N GLY A 518 -6.56 -5.89 16.84
CA GLY A 518 -5.98 -6.85 15.89
C GLY A 518 -4.73 -6.27 15.24
N CYS A 519 -4.17 -6.99 14.27
CA CYS A 519 -3.07 -6.46 13.50
C CYS A 519 -3.50 -5.27 12.63
N ALA A 520 -2.56 -4.35 12.40
CA ALA A 520 -2.73 -3.27 11.43
C ALA A 520 -1.46 -3.09 10.59
N TYR A 521 -1.61 -2.55 9.39
CA TYR A 521 -0.49 -2.39 8.47
C TYR A 521 0.43 -1.26 8.93
N GLY A 522 1.74 -1.52 8.91
CA GLY A 522 2.71 -0.43 8.79
C GLY A 522 2.83 0.08 7.35
N ILE A 523 3.49 1.22 7.15
CA ILE A 523 3.76 1.79 5.80
C ILE A 523 4.44 0.84 4.80
N ASN A 524 4.99 -0.29 5.26
CA ASN A 524 5.59 -1.33 4.43
C ASN A 524 4.62 -2.44 4.00
N LEU A 525 3.31 -2.28 4.19
CA LEU A 525 2.25 -3.27 3.90
C LEU A 525 2.33 -4.58 4.72
N ILE A 526 3.12 -4.62 5.79
CA ILE A 526 3.11 -5.75 6.73
C ILE A 526 2.14 -5.45 7.87
N CYS A 527 1.27 -6.41 8.19
CA CYS A 527 0.34 -6.30 9.31
C CYS A 527 1.04 -6.72 10.61
N TYR A 528 1.16 -5.80 11.58
CA TYR A 528 1.79 -6.03 12.87
C TYR A 528 0.74 -6.22 13.96
N ASP A 529 0.82 -7.34 14.66
CA ASP A 529 -0.12 -7.74 15.71
C ASP A 529 0.34 -7.23 17.08
N PRO A 530 -0.41 -6.36 17.77
CA PRO A 530 -0.05 -5.90 19.11
C PRO A 530 -0.04 -7.03 20.16
N ASN A 531 -0.70 -8.17 19.90
CA ASN A 531 -0.70 -9.32 20.79
C ASN A 531 0.66 -10.04 20.84
N ASN A 532 1.57 -9.79 19.89
CA ASN A 532 2.96 -10.23 19.97
C ASN A 532 3.80 -9.29 20.86
N ASN A 533 3.61 -9.37 22.18
CA ASN A 533 4.31 -8.53 23.15
C ASN A 533 5.80 -8.87 23.34
N SER A 534 6.35 -9.85 22.59
CA SER A 534 7.79 -10.19 22.59
C SER A 534 8.62 -9.33 21.61
N SER A 535 7.96 -8.75 20.61
CA SER A 535 8.57 -7.91 19.58
C SER A 535 8.17 -6.42 19.75
N PRO A 536 9.10 -5.47 19.57
CA PRO A 536 8.78 -4.04 19.51
C PRO A 536 8.11 -3.63 18.20
N ASP A 537 8.02 -4.51 17.19
CA ASP A 537 7.68 -4.15 15.81
C ASP A 537 6.35 -3.41 15.70
N THR A 538 5.29 -3.86 16.39
CA THR A 538 3.99 -3.17 16.35
C THR A 538 4.10 -1.75 16.90
N SER A 539 4.78 -1.54 18.03
CA SER A 539 4.97 -0.20 18.61
C SER A 539 5.77 0.70 17.67
N VAL A 540 6.83 0.18 17.04
CA VAL A 540 7.69 0.94 16.14
C VAL A 540 6.95 1.25 14.83
N ALA A 541 6.22 0.30 14.26
CA ALA A 541 5.46 0.47 13.04
C ALA A 541 4.34 1.50 13.21
N MET A 542 3.53 1.40 14.27
CA MET A 542 2.42 2.33 14.49
C MET A 542 2.90 3.75 14.80
N ALA A 543 4.02 3.90 15.53
CA ALA A 543 4.67 5.21 15.67
C ALA A 543 5.18 5.75 14.32
N THR A 544 5.73 4.88 13.47
CA THR A 544 6.23 5.26 12.15
C THR A 544 5.10 5.69 11.22
N ASP A 545 3.93 5.05 11.29
CA ASP A 545 2.76 5.43 10.50
C ASP A 545 2.30 6.88 10.76
N LEU A 546 2.54 7.41 11.97
CA LEU A 546 2.29 8.82 12.31
C LEU A 546 3.48 9.75 12.02
N LEU A 547 4.67 9.21 11.74
CA LEU A 547 5.92 9.95 11.52
C LEU A 547 6.46 9.88 10.09
N ALA A 548 5.72 9.24 9.19
CA ALA A 548 6.04 9.09 7.79
C ALA A 548 4.79 9.23 6.92
N ASN A 549 4.96 9.71 5.70
CA ASN A 549 3.88 9.73 4.73
C ASN A 549 3.50 8.29 4.37
N TRP A 550 2.22 8.02 4.16
CA TRP A 550 1.80 6.71 3.70
C TRP A 550 2.06 6.59 2.19
N PRO A 551 2.91 5.66 1.76
CA PRO A 551 3.30 5.59 0.36
C PRO A 551 2.16 5.02 -0.47
N ALA A 552 1.91 5.57 -1.67
CA ALA A 552 0.97 4.99 -2.64
C ALA A 552 1.51 3.67 -3.25
N THR A 553 2.84 3.50 -3.21
CA THR A 553 3.57 2.34 -3.72
C THR A 553 4.71 2.03 -2.76
N THR A 554 4.89 0.77 -2.38
CA THR A 554 6.05 0.35 -1.57
C THR A 554 7.37 0.47 -2.34
N SER A 555 8.50 0.31 -1.64
CA SER A 555 9.84 0.23 -2.27
C SER A 555 9.97 -0.90 -3.30
N THR A 556 9.13 -1.93 -3.23
CA THR A 556 9.10 -3.05 -4.19
C THR A 556 8.22 -2.78 -5.41
N GLY A 557 7.58 -1.61 -5.50
CA GLY A 557 6.69 -1.25 -6.62
C GLY A 557 5.24 -1.72 -6.44
N GLN A 558 4.88 -2.31 -5.28
CA GLN A 558 3.52 -2.75 -5.00
C GLN A 558 2.63 -1.55 -4.65
N LYS A 559 1.50 -1.38 -5.35
CA LYS A 559 0.49 -0.39 -4.99
C LYS A 559 -0.13 -0.75 -3.64
N THR A 560 -0.17 0.20 -2.72
CA THR A 560 -0.63 -0.02 -1.34
C THR A 560 -2.14 0.17 -1.19
N GLY A 561 -2.70 1.11 -1.95
CA GLY A 561 -4.08 1.57 -1.75
C GLY A 561 -4.25 2.44 -0.51
N PHE A 562 -3.16 2.81 0.19
CA PHE A 562 -3.23 3.64 1.38
C PHE A 562 -3.80 5.03 1.08
N GLN A 563 -4.53 5.58 2.06
CA GLN A 563 -4.95 6.96 2.07
C GLN A 563 -3.73 7.89 2.03
N PRO A 564 -3.86 9.11 1.48
CA PRO A 564 -2.74 10.02 1.26
C PRO A 564 -2.35 10.77 2.54
N TYR A 565 -2.02 10.05 3.61
CA TYR A 565 -1.54 10.64 4.85
C TYR A 565 -0.19 11.32 4.66
N VAL A 566 -0.12 12.56 5.15
CA VAL A 566 1.09 13.35 5.22
C VAL A 566 1.44 13.55 6.69
N SER A 567 2.64 13.13 7.07
CA SER A 567 3.12 13.28 8.43
C SER A 567 3.57 14.72 8.67
N TYR A 568 2.88 15.42 9.56
CA TYR A 568 3.28 16.73 10.06
C TYR A 568 3.77 16.70 11.52
N LEU A 569 3.67 15.55 12.18
CA LEU A 569 4.02 15.40 13.59
C LEU A 569 5.53 15.36 13.78
N LYS A 570 5.99 15.95 14.88
CA LYS A 570 7.36 15.81 15.36
C LYS A 570 7.47 14.54 16.21
N PRO A 571 8.66 13.92 16.33
CA PRO A 571 8.88 12.80 17.24
C PRO A 571 8.41 13.04 18.68
N SER A 572 8.51 14.28 19.17
CA SER A 572 8.10 14.67 20.52
C SER A 572 6.58 14.67 20.74
N GLN A 573 5.81 14.61 19.66
CA GLN A 573 4.35 14.52 19.66
C GLN A 573 3.87 13.07 19.56
N ILE A 574 4.75 12.06 19.61
CA ILE A 574 4.36 10.65 19.56
C ILE A 574 4.56 10.00 20.93
N VAL A 575 3.51 9.38 21.43
CA VAL A 575 3.49 8.64 22.70
C VAL A 575 2.96 7.22 22.45
N LEU A 576 3.54 6.23 23.12
CA LEU A 576 3.10 4.82 23.04
C LEU A 576 2.34 4.42 24.31
N GLY A 577 1.13 3.90 24.15
CA GLY A 577 0.21 3.52 25.21
C GLY A 577 0.13 2.03 25.46
N TYR A 578 0.09 1.62 26.73
CA TYR A 578 0.05 0.20 27.10
C TYR A 578 -0.83 -0.08 28.33
N PRO A 579 -1.41 -1.28 28.46
CA PRO A 579 -2.11 -1.69 29.67
C PRO A 579 -1.10 -1.98 30.80
N ALA A 580 -1.15 -1.25 31.91
CA ALA A 580 -0.30 -1.51 33.06
C ALA A 580 -0.71 -2.83 33.75
N PRO A 581 0.23 -3.73 34.03
CA PRO A 581 -0.05 -4.94 34.79
C PRO A 581 -0.09 -4.67 36.30
N ASP A 582 -1.01 -5.33 37.00
CA ASP A 582 -0.98 -5.49 38.46
C ASP A 582 0.16 -6.41 38.92
N ALA A 583 0.33 -6.56 40.23
CA ALA A 583 1.32 -7.47 40.82
C ALA A 583 1.14 -8.95 40.43
N SER A 584 -0.03 -9.35 39.94
CA SER A 584 -0.30 -10.71 39.44
C SER A 584 -0.05 -10.85 37.94
N GLY A 585 0.30 -9.76 37.24
CA GLY A 585 0.50 -9.72 35.80
C GLY A 585 -0.79 -9.54 34.98
N ASN A 586 -1.93 -9.29 35.61
CA ASN A 586 -3.18 -8.99 34.91
C ASN A 586 -3.27 -7.49 34.61
N SER A 587 -4.00 -7.11 33.56
CA SER A 587 -4.24 -5.72 33.21
C SER A 587 -5.68 -5.51 32.75
N ASP A 588 -6.17 -4.29 32.88
CA ASP A 588 -7.41 -3.86 32.22
C ASP A 588 -7.09 -3.53 30.76
N GLY A 589 -7.47 -4.42 29.85
CA GLY A 589 -7.01 -4.41 28.45
C GLY A 589 -5.85 -5.38 28.21
N GLN A 590 -5.63 -5.73 26.94
CA GLN A 590 -4.72 -6.79 26.52
C GLN A 590 -3.92 -6.40 25.26
N PRO A 591 -2.66 -6.83 25.13
CA PRO A 591 -1.89 -7.57 26.13
C PRO A 591 -1.34 -6.65 27.24
N PRO A 592 -1.01 -7.19 28.45
CA PRO A 592 -0.32 -6.43 29.48
C PRO A 592 1.05 -5.94 28.98
N ALA A 593 1.46 -4.75 29.46
CA ALA A 593 2.72 -4.13 29.11
C ALA A 593 3.93 -5.01 29.47
N VAL A 594 4.86 -5.14 28.52
CA VAL A 594 6.16 -5.79 28.73
C VAL A 594 7.26 -4.74 28.68
N ILE A 595 7.79 -4.36 29.86
CA ILE A 595 8.78 -3.28 30.02
C ILE A 595 9.98 -3.41 29.06
N ARG A 596 10.51 -4.63 28.91
CA ARG A 596 11.64 -4.89 28.00
C ARG A 596 11.28 -4.53 26.56
N THR A 597 10.09 -4.89 26.10
CA THR A 597 9.62 -4.62 24.74
C THR A 597 9.40 -3.12 24.51
N ILE A 598 8.86 -2.41 25.50
CA ILE A 598 8.70 -0.95 25.45
C ILE A 598 10.06 -0.26 25.34
N LYS A 599 11.04 -0.64 26.17
CA LYS A 599 12.42 -0.13 26.09
C LYS A 599 13.04 -0.39 24.70
N ARG A 600 12.84 -1.59 24.14
CA ARG A 600 13.29 -1.93 22.77
C ARG A 600 12.64 -1.04 21.72
N ALA A 601 11.33 -0.79 21.80
CA ALA A 601 10.61 0.06 20.86
C ALA A 601 11.14 1.51 20.90
N ILE A 602 11.32 2.06 22.09
CA ILE A 602 11.87 3.41 22.26
C ILE A 602 13.30 3.48 21.71
N GLN A 603 14.16 2.52 22.06
CA GLN A 603 15.53 2.46 21.56
C GLN A 603 15.56 2.31 20.03
N CYS A 604 14.67 1.50 19.47
CA CYS A 604 14.54 1.31 18.03
C CYS A 604 14.15 2.62 17.33
N LEU A 605 13.09 3.29 17.79
CA LEU A 605 12.67 4.58 17.23
C LEU A 605 13.82 5.59 17.29
N ARG A 606 14.58 5.65 18.38
CA ARG A 606 15.69 6.60 18.52
C ARG A 606 16.90 6.31 17.63
N THR A 607 17.20 5.04 17.37
CA THR A 607 18.50 4.66 16.78
C THR A 607 18.42 3.94 15.44
N GLY A 608 17.31 3.27 15.13
CA GLY A 608 17.15 2.45 13.93
C GLY A 608 18.08 1.22 13.89
N ILE A 609 18.70 0.85 15.01
CA ILE A 609 19.68 -0.24 15.07
C ILE A 609 18.96 -1.55 15.43
N THR A 610 19.22 -2.62 14.70
CA THR A 610 18.71 -3.96 15.05
C THR A 610 19.48 -4.56 16.20
N GLY A 611 18.77 -5.26 17.10
CA GLY A 611 19.41 -5.96 18.19
C GLY A 611 18.46 -6.34 19.32
N SER A 612 18.97 -7.15 20.24
CA SER A 612 18.21 -7.67 21.37
C SER A 612 17.68 -6.57 22.31
N SER A 613 18.28 -5.39 22.32
CA SER A 613 17.88 -4.20 23.09
C SER A 613 17.26 -3.09 22.24
N SER A 614 17.03 -3.30 20.94
CA SER A 614 16.52 -2.28 20.02
C SER A 614 15.59 -2.92 18.97
N CYS A 615 15.67 -2.52 17.70
CA CYS A 615 14.77 -2.97 16.63
C CYS A 615 14.80 -4.49 16.46
N ASP A 616 13.68 -5.04 16.01
CA ASP A 616 13.55 -6.46 15.65
C ASP A 616 13.55 -6.61 14.13
N THR A 617 12.42 -7.02 13.53
CA THR A 617 12.31 -7.17 12.08
C THR A 617 11.92 -5.88 11.39
N TYR A 618 11.20 -4.99 12.08
CA TYR A 618 10.86 -3.68 11.57
C TYR A 618 11.88 -2.64 12.00
N ILE A 619 12.41 -1.92 11.01
CA ILE A 619 13.33 -0.80 11.18
C ILE A 619 12.64 0.43 10.59
N PRO A 620 12.49 1.53 11.35
CA PRO A 620 11.86 2.74 10.82
C PRO A 620 12.72 3.32 9.67
N PRO A 621 12.12 4.01 8.70
CA PRO A 621 12.83 4.56 7.54
C PRO A 621 13.82 5.67 7.90
N GLN A 622 13.70 6.23 9.11
CA GLN A 622 14.62 7.20 9.69
C GLN A 622 14.58 7.11 11.23
N THR A 623 15.54 7.76 11.90
CA THR A 623 15.62 7.79 13.36
C THR A 623 14.83 8.95 13.97
N TYR A 624 14.26 8.74 15.14
CA TYR A 624 13.38 9.65 15.87
C TYR A 624 13.88 9.88 17.31
N PRO A 625 15.03 10.55 17.53
CA PRO A 625 15.66 10.69 18.85
C PRO A 625 14.78 11.43 19.88
N GLY A 626 13.94 12.37 19.42
CA GLY A 626 13.07 13.20 20.25
C GLY A 626 11.72 12.58 20.62
N PHE A 627 11.62 11.25 20.71
CA PHE A 627 10.38 10.52 21.03
C PHE A 627 9.65 11.07 22.27
N GLY A 628 8.32 11.21 22.18
CA GLY A 628 7.49 11.97 23.12
C GLY A 628 7.18 11.30 24.45
N GLY A 629 7.18 9.97 24.54
CA GLY A 629 7.04 9.25 25.82
C GLY A 629 6.11 8.04 25.78
N VAL A 630 5.66 7.62 26.96
CA VAL A 630 4.72 6.49 27.11
C VAL A 630 3.55 6.89 27.98
N PHE A 631 2.39 6.29 27.73
CA PHE A 631 1.28 6.33 28.65
C PHE A 631 0.87 4.92 29.08
N GLU A 632 0.17 4.84 30.20
CA GLU A 632 -0.46 3.60 30.65
C GLU A 632 -1.97 3.73 30.89
N TRP A 633 -2.65 2.62 30.65
CA TRP A 633 -3.97 2.34 31.17
C TRP A 633 -3.87 1.17 32.18
N GLU A 634 -3.97 1.38 33.49
CA GLU A 634 -4.12 2.65 34.19
C GLU A 634 -3.47 2.57 35.58
N VAL A 635 -3.34 3.73 36.22
CA VAL A 635 -2.43 3.95 37.35
C VAL A 635 -2.72 3.11 38.60
N THR A 636 -3.95 2.63 38.78
CA THR A 636 -4.26 1.76 39.94
C THR A 636 -3.74 0.33 39.76
N TYR A 637 -3.61 -0.16 38.52
CA TYR A 637 -2.88 -1.40 38.25
C TYR A 637 -1.39 -1.21 38.53
N ASP A 638 -0.79 -0.13 38.03
CA ASP A 638 0.63 0.10 38.27
C ASP A 638 0.92 0.34 39.76
N GLU A 639 0.08 1.08 40.49
CA GLU A 639 0.15 1.23 41.95
C GLU A 639 0.19 -0.13 42.65
N SER A 640 -0.73 -1.04 42.29
CA SER A 640 -0.76 -2.38 42.86
C SER A 640 0.52 -3.19 42.58
N ASN A 641 1.26 -2.81 41.54
CA ASN A 641 2.54 -3.38 41.13
C ASN A 641 3.74 -2.51 41.54
N ASN A 642 3.58 -1.66 42.56
CA ASN A 642 4.62 -0.76 43.08
C ASN A 642 5.17 0.23 42.04
N TYR A 643 4.31 0.69 41.14
CA TYR A 643 4.63 1.61 40.04
C TYR A 643 5.74 1.10 39.12
N ASN A 644 5.76 -0.20 38.84
CA ASN A 644 6.82 -0.85 38.07
C ASN A 644 6.88 -0.35 36.62
N PHE A 645 5.75 -0.01 36.00
CA PHE A 645 5.72 0.59 34.67
C PHE A 645 6.45 1.93 34.66
N ALA A 646 6.04 2.87 35.52
CA ALA A 646 6.65 4.18 35.58
C ALA A 646 8.13 4.11 35.98
N THR A 647 8.45 3.46 37.10
CA THR A 647 9.80 3.42 37.67
C THR A 647 10.81 2.73 36.75
N SER A 648 10.39 1.68 36.02
CA SER A 648 11.28 0.98 35.09
C SER A 648 11.50 1.72 33.76
N LEU A 649 10.57 2.60 33.37
CA LEU A 649 10.61 3.31 32.08
C LEU A 649 11.16 4.73 32.21
N VAL A 650 11.13 5.36 33.39
CA VAL A 650 11.54 6.76 33.59
C VAL A 650 12.93 7.06 33.00
N ASN A 651 13.93 6.21 33.23
CA ASN A 651 15.28 6.46 32.73
C ASN A 651 15.37 6.36 31.20
N CYS A 652 14.65 5.40 30.60
CA CYS A 652 14.58 5.23 29.16
C CYS A 652 13.86 6.42 28.51
N VAL A 653 12.72 6.81 29.06
CA VAL A 653 11.87 7.84 28.47
C VAL A 653 12.44 9.24 28.70
N ILE A 654 12.81 9.57 29.94
CA ILE A 654 13.26 10.91 30.33
C ILE A 654 14.71 11.16 29.93
N ASN A 655 15.61 10.19 30.16
CA ASN A 655 17.06 10.40 30.02
C ASN A 655 17.65 9.75 28.78
N GLY A 656 16.85 9.10 27.94
CA GLY A 656 17.35 8.44 26.74
C GLY A 656 18.06 7.10 26.99
N ASN A 657 18.08 6.60 28.23
CA ASN A 657 18.87 5.43 28.60
C ASN A 657 17.97 4.20 28.84
N CYS A 658 17.87 3.37 27.80
CA CYS A 658 16.98 2.21 27.77
C CYS A 658 17.64 0.88 28.14
N ASN A 659 18.87 0.92 28.67
CA ASN A 659 19.54 -0.27 29.18
C ASN A 659 19.03 -0.70 30.56
#